data_AF-A0AAD0HS55-F1
#
_entry.id   AF-A0AAD0HS55-F1
#
_cell.length_a   1.000
_cell.length_b   1.000
_cell.length_c   1.000
_cell.angle_alpha   90.00
_cell.angle_beta   90.00
_cell.angle_gamma   90.00
#
_symmetry.space_group_name_H-M   'P 1'
#
loop_
_entity.id
_entity.type
_entity.pdbx_description
1 polymer ?
#
loop_
_entity_poly.entity_id
_entity_poly.type
_entity_poly.pdbx_seq_one_letter_code
_entity_poly.pdbx_strand_id
1 'polypeptide(L)'
;MKRFVRSTYFALILLVIYVPIGIMVLFSFNSGSSVSNWMGFSTRWYEEFFKNSPFIKSIITSLFVAVVSTMISVVIGVMAAIGLSRLTKRKQSKWMSIANIPLINADIITAVALMVVFLICGLKFGILTLIMAHVSFNVPYVLITVMPRLRKVDKSIVEASYDLGAKTSTVIFKIILPILKPAIIIATIIAFAMSFDDFIISYFTGGAQTNVASFIYSAKRIKPYIFAFGTMMVGIIAAGVIIWNAFLFAQDKKETTKLQIKNGTYKTKEIYKLEKEIQMLTDSLNTGTKRKISFNLSIWFKFYVLKFKLKIANSKNYDKKIAKLEWKRYKLQNTINREKRYGARLKKAIAKQKQLEKQLSKTTDIKKAAKISIQLEKIEEKVTFLSEEVAWLNEKEKEAKEKAASINKKIKQLKKEFKAEIDPSKSTINWYNKKIKYYEEWKIEVEEGKNNFKLRMIVEKLKDIKQINENKINDLASRLDLVATQAFRKVSVTSKINNKISKNPNDKELINLKNEAFVKFETKQNNLIKAKDEKVTHIKLAIAKQKEKYFPTNIDEANFTKGFFARSWKVLLVSLLFLVSFTGLTVAFVMNNIYDLVIGNWGEYIDPSLIKEFEKEYNVKVNYQEYDSNETLYNKLYTFNYDLMVPSDYMVQKLAEEGKLEPLDYSRINAWSEEFGDFSEGINKNKKPSEEFTAKTQSEQEAEALQISDELLDIMYKSKVNYSESEEYEETQLGTGSIIDYAIPYLWGDLVIAVNPNSMGTSRTSSNPDAANIKWLLETHPETLLRKLKSGEEAKWESIGNNTDYDKDYDYAMNNSELSWRILWDAAAAGKEVVLNEDPKNVYAMAGQILYGTGNLTKQSQIDAATKELAALLSYKKVGLQGDSLIQSAAEGRFDFAVMYNGDLSYANVVYNGEDTLETDEDDDTYSVQPKADEDENKVYFLYGRPNAEVEGVNGEKPTEEDAPTHQTTNIYSDNMVMSKYSTHKDIAYDFINFFIAHAEDISDSTGTPTGFVETLASATAAPVDGEEEGTYYRYADMFKPIILQEGSGYKDTWLQPFFNNELDPKLIDAYNTLRAGKN
;
A
#
# COMPACT_ATOMS: atom_id res chain seq x y z
N MET A 1 7.42 18.71 -31.07
CA MET A 1 6.80 17.36 -30.95
C MET A 1 7.58 16.38 -30.07
N LYS A 2 8.80 15.92 -30.41
CA LYS A 2 9.51 14.86 -29.62
C LYS A 2 9.66 15.14 -28.11
N ARG A 3 9.89 16.40 -27.70
CA ARG A 3 10.00 16.77 -26.27
C ARG A 3 8.64 16.82 -25.56
N PHE A 4 7.59 17.22 -26.28
CA PHE A 4 6.22 17.24 -25.77
C PHE A 4 5.73 15.80 -25.55
N VAL A 5 5.78 14.96 -26.59
CA VAL A 5 5.41 13.53 -26.51
C VAL A 5 6.14 12.81 -25.39
N ARG A 6 7.47 13.00 -25.24
CA ARG A 6 8.22 12.38 -24.13
C ARG A 6 7.78 12.87 -22.75
N SER A 7 7.43 14.15 -22.62
CA SER A 7 7.00 14.72 -21.34
C SER A 7 5.58 14.28 -21.00
N THR A 8 4.68 14.24 -21.99
CA THR A 8 3.32 13.72 -21.85
C THR A 8 3.32 12.23 -21.51
N TYR A 9 4.11 11.42 -22.21
CA TYR A 9 4.24 9.98 -21.91
C TYR A 9 4.74 9.74 -20.49
N PHE A 10 5.77 10.47 -20.05
CA PHE A 10 6.25 10.39 -18.67
C PHE A 10 5.21 10.86 -17.66
N ALA A 11 4.50 11.95 -17.93
CA ALA A 11 3.43 12.44 -17.06
C ALA A 11 2.29 11.44 -16.94
N LEU A 12 1.94 10.74 -18.02
CA LEU A 12 0.91 9.71 -18.03
C LEU A 12 1.32 8.51 -17.18
N ILE A 13 2.57 8.04 -17.27
CA ILE A 13 3.11 7.00 -16.39
C ILE A 13 3.04 7.43 -14.92
N LEU A 14 3.45 8.67 -14.62
CA LEU A 14 3.36 9.18 -13.24
C LEU A 14 1.90 9.23 -12.76
N LEU A 15 0.96 9.70 -13.59
CA LEU A 15 -0.45 9.72 -13.23
C LEU A 15 -0.97 8.32 -12.92
N VAL A 16 -0.69 7.33 -13.76
CA VAL A 16 -1.14 5.94 -13.53
C VAL A 16 -0.62 5.39 -12.20
N ILE A 17 0.62 5.70 -11.82
CA ILE A 17 1.21 5.21 -10.55
C ILE A 17 0.69 5.99 -9.33
N TYR A 18 0.56 7.31 -9.43
CA TYR A 18 0.26 8.16 -8.26
C TYR A 18 -1.23 8.44 -8.05
N VAL A 19 -2.08 8.29 -9.06
CA VAL A 19 -3.54 8.51 -8.93
C VAL A 19 -4.17 7.53 -7.92
N PRO A 20 -3.93 6.21 -7.97
CA PRO A 20 -4.49 5.29 -6.98
C PRO A 20 -4.02 5.61 -5.55
N ILE A 21 -2.75 5.97 -5.38
CA ILE A 21 -2.20 6.41 -4.09
C ILE A 21 -2.89 7.70 -3.62
N GLY A 22 -3.11 8.65 -4.53
CA GLY A 22 -3.82 9.89 -4.23
C GLY A 22 -5.28 9.67 -3.85
N ILE A 23 -5.97 8.72 -4.50
CA ILE A 23 -7.34 8.32 -4.17
C ILE A 23 -7.37 7.67 -2.78
N MET A 24 -6.49 6.71 -2.51
CA MET A 24 -6.36 6.11 -1.17
C MET A 24 -6.12 7.19 -0.09
N VAL A 25 -5.22 8.15 -0.34
CA VAL A 25 -4.99 9.27 0.58
C VAL A 25 -6.24 10.10 0.78
N LEU A 26 -6.99 10.38 -0.28
CA LEU A 26 -8.24 11.12 -0.19
C LEU A 26 -9.26 10.37 0.65
N PHE A 27 -9.53 9.10 0.34
CA PHE A 27 -10.49 8.25 1.06
C PHE A 27 -10.07 7.91 2.49
N SER A 28 -8.79 8.08 2.86
CA SER A 28 -8.38 8.01 4.28
C SER A 28 -9.03 9.09 5.16
N PHE A 29 -9.51 10.18 4.55
CA PHE A 29 -10.24 11.25 5.22
C PHE A 29 -11.75 11.15 5.00
N ASN A 30 -12.27 10.00 4.55
CA ASN A 30 -13.70 9.84 4.35
C ASN A 30 -14.43 9.90 5.70
N SER A 31 -15.59 10.55 5.76
CA SER A 31 -16.44 10.50 6.94
C SER A 31 -17.09 9.15 7.10
N GLY A 32 -17.52 8.50 6.01
CA GLY A 32 -18.13 7.17 6.06
C GLY A 32 -17.13 6.03 6.00
N SER A 33 -17.64 4.80 6.14
CA SER A 33 -16.89 3.54 6.11
C SER A 33 -16.76 2.94 4.71
N SER A 34 -17.49 3.48 3.72
CA SER A 34 -17.29 3.15 2.31
C SER A 34 -15.90 3.54 1.82
N VAL A 35 -15.28 2.64 1.04
CA VAL A 35 -14.05 2.91 0.27
C VAL A 35 -14.32 3.33 -1.18
N SER A 36 -15.59 3.38 -1.58
CA SER A 36 -16.01 3.69 -2.95
C SER A 36 -16.72 5.05 -3.06
N ASN A 37 -17.53 5.41 -2.06
CA ASN A 37 -18.31 6.65 -2.04
C ASN A 37 -17.70 7.70 -1.10
N TRP A 38 -17.61 8.95 -1.59
CA TRP A 38 -17.12 10.07 -0.78
C TRP A 38 -18.28 10.70 0.00
N MET A 39 -18.24 10.54 1.32
CA MET A 39 -19.29 10.91 2.26
C MET A 39 -19.07 12.26 2.93
N GLY A 40 -17.82 12.73 2.99
CA GLY A 40 -17.43 13.91 3.74
C GLY A 40 -16.00 13.82 4.25
N PHE A 41 -15.53 14.89 4.88
CA PHE A 41 -14.17 14.94 5.44
C PHE A 41 -14.19 14.63 6.94
N SER A 42 -13.41 13.63 7.37
CA SER A 42 -13.21 13.27 8.77
C SER A 42 -11.80 12.76 9.04
N THR A 43 -11.35 12.83 10.28
CA THR A 43 -10.09 12.21 10.75
C THR A 43 -10.31 11.02 11.68
N ARG A 44 -11.57 10.57 11.87
CA ARG A 44 -11.91 9.51 12.83
C ARG A 44 -11.12 8.22 12.60
N TRP A 45 -10.87 7.86 11.35
CA TRP A 45 -10.16 6.64 10.98
C TRP A 45 -8.69 6.60 11.42
N TYR A 46 -8.08 7.77 11.66
CA TYR A 46 -6.74 7.85 12.24
C TYR A 46 -6.75 7.50 13.74
N GLU A 47 -7.83 7.81 14.45
CA GLU A 47 -8.01 7.38 15.84
C GLU A 47 -8.36 5.89 15.91
N GLU A 48 -9.27 5.45 15.04
CA GLU A 48 -9.68 4.03 14.94
C GLU A 48 -8.50 3.12 14.60
N PHE A 49 -7.61 3.58 13.73
CA PHE A 49 -6.34 2.91 13.44
C PHE A 49 -5.53 2.57 14.69
N PHE A 50 -5.47 3.47 15.68
CA PHE A 50 -4.72 3.23 16.93
C PHE A 50 -5.50 2.38 17.94
N LYS A 51 -6.84 2.32 17.84
CA LYS A 51 -7.70 1.48 18.69
C LYS A 51 -7.80 0.04 18.19
N ASN A 52 -7.58 -0.19 16.90
CA ASN A 52 -7.62 -1.52 16.29
C ASN A 52 -6.37 -2.33 16.67
N SER A 53 -6.50 -3.08 17.77
CA SER A 53 -5.43 -3.91 18.34
C SER A 53 -4.91 -4.96 17.34
N PRO A 54 -5.75 -5.76 16.64
CA PRO A 54 -5.28 -6.74 15.65
C PRO A 54 -4.42 -6.13 14.53
N PHE A 55 -4.83 -5.00 13.96
CA PHE A 55 -4.09 -4.37 12.86
C PHE A 55 -2.73 -3.82 13.31
N ILE A 56 -2.66 -3.18 14.48
CA ILE A 56 -1.39 -2.72 15.07
C ILE A 56 -0.44 -3.89 15.35
N LYS A 57 -0.95 -5.03 15.82
CA LYS A 57 -0.16 -6.26 16.00
C LYS A 57 0.47 -6.70 14.67
N SER A 58 -0.31 -6.71 13.59
CA SER A 58 0.19 -7.07 12.24
C SER A 58 1.34 -6.17 11.76
N ILE A 59 1.27 -4.86 12.05
CA ILE A 59 2.30 -3.86 11.71
C ILE A 59 3.60 -4.14 12.45
N ILE A 60 3.50 -4.47 13.74
CA ILE A 60 4.66 -4.80 14.56
C ILE A 60 5.32 -6.09 14.08
N THR A 61 4.53 -7.11 13.73
CA THR A 61 5.03 -8.35 13.13
C THR A 61 5.75 -8.08 11.79
N SER A 62 5.13 -7.34 10.86
CA SER A 62 5.77 -6.96 9.59
C SER A 62 7.07 -6.19 9.79
N LEU A 63 7.07 -5.21 10.69
CA LEU A 63 8.24 -4.38 10.94
C LEU A 63 9.37 -5.18 11.58
N PHE A 64 9.06 -6.04 12.55
CA PHE A 64 10.02 -6.91 13.21
C PHE A 64 10.65 -7.89 12.22
N VAL A 65 9.82 -8.63 11.46
CA VAL A 65 10.27 -9.58 10.44
C VAL A 65 11.13 -8.87 9.40
N ALA A 66 10.70 -7.71 8.90
CA ALA A 66 11.43 -6.96 7.89
C ALA A 66 12.80 -6.47 8.38
N VAL A 67 12.91 -5.98 9.62
CA VAL A 67 14.20 -5.56 10.17
C VAL A 67 15.13 -6.75 10.38
N VAL A 68 14.65 -7.82 11.02
CA VAL A 68 15.47 -9.00 11.35
C VAL A 68 15.93 -9.72 10.09
N SER A 69 15.01 -10.01 9.16
CA SER A 69 15.33 -10.70 7.90
C SER A 69 16.29 -9.89 7.04
N THR A 70 16.15 -8.55 7.01
CA THR A 70 17.04 -7.65 6.28
C THR A 70 18.44 -7.64 6.88
N MET A 71 18.57 -7.56 8.21
CA MET A 71 19.87 -7.57 8.87
C MET A 71 20.64 -8.87 8.56
N ILE A 72 19.96 -10.01 8.70
CA ILE A 72 20.54 -11.32 8.41
C ILE A 72 20.92 -11.42 6.93
N SER A 73 20.01 -11.03 6.03
CA SER A 73 20.23 -11.04 4.58
C SER A 73 21.37 -10.15 4.12
N VAL A 74 21.53 -8.96 4.71
CA VAL A 74 22.63 -8.05 4.39
C VAL A 74 23.97 -8.65 4.80
N VAL A 75 24.04 -9.26 5.99
CA VAL A 75 25.27 -9.93 6.46
C VAL A 75 25.61 -11.10 5.53
N ILE A 76 24.66 -12.02 5.30
CA ILE A 76 24.85 -13.20 4.45
C ILE A 76 25.19 -12.78 3.01
N GLY A 77 24.40 -11.87 2.42
CA GLY A 77 24.56 -11.42 1.05
C GLY A 77 25.86 -10.66 0.79
N VAL A 78 26.31 -9.81 1.73
CA VAL A 78 27.61 -9.12 1.60
C VAL A 78 28.77 -10.10 1.75
N MET A 79 28.71 -11.04 2.71
CA MET A 79 29.72 -12.09 2.85
C MET A 79 29.80 -12.97 1.59
N ALA A 80 28.63 -13.38 1.06
CA ALA A 80 28.53 -14.14 -0.17
C ALA A 80 29.06 -13.33 -1.38
N ALA A 81 28.75 -12.04 -1.51
CA ALA A 81 29.29 -11.19 -2.56
C ALA A 81 30.82 -11.12 -2.51
N ILE A 82 31.40 -10.93 -1.32
CA ILE A 82 32.86 -10.90 -1.13
C ILE A 82 33.46 -12.26 -1.47
N GLY A 83 32.87 -13.37 -1.03
CA GLY A 83 33.33 -14.73 -1.35
C GLY A 83 33.29 -15.03 -2.84
N LEU A 84 32.14 -14.82 -3.47
CA LEU A 84 31.91 -15.03 -4.91
C LEU A 84 32.83 -14.15 -5.77
N SER A 85 33.25 -12.98 -5.28
CA SER A 85 34.14 -12.09 -6.03
C SER A 85 35.56 -12.65 -6.22
N ARG A 86 35.94 -13.65 -5.42
CA ARG A 86 37.24 -14.34 -5.49
C ARG A 86 37.22 -15.54 -6.42
N LEU A 87 36.05 -15.99 -6.85
CA LEU A 87 35.90 -17.13 -7.76
C LEU A 87 36.16 -16.75 -9.22
N THR A 88 36.38 -17.75 -10.07
CA THR A 88 36.43 -17.55 -11.52
C THR A 88 35.04 -17.16 -12.05
N LYS A 89 34.98 -16.38 -13.14
CA LYS A 89 33.72 -15.88 -13.70
C LYS A 89 32.68 -16.98 -13.97
N ARG A 90 33.12 -18.17 -14.42
CA ARG A 90 32.23 -19.32 -14.67
C ARG A 90 31.63 -19.88 -13.37
N LYS A 91 32.45 -20.14 -12.34
CA LYS A 91 31.98 -20.64 -11.04
C LYS A 91 31.08 -19.62 -10.35
N GLN A 92 31.48 -18.35 -10.40
CA GLN A 92 30.69 -17.24 -9.90
C GLN A 92 29.30 -17.19 -10.56
N SER A 93 29.22 -17.31 -11.89
CA SER A 93 27.95 -17.28 -12.61
C SER A 93 27.01 -18.41 -12.17
N LYS A 94 27.52 -19.64 -12.01
CA LYS A 94 26.71 -20.78 -11.55
C LYS A 94 26.12 -20.54 -10.16
N TRP A 95 26.94 -20.13 -9.20
CA TRP A 95 26.46 -19.83 -7.85
C TRP A 95 25.49 -18.64 -7.81
N MET A 96 25.71 -17.64 -8.66
CA MET A 96 24.79 -16.51 -8.78
C MET A 96 23.44 -16.93 -9.38
N SER A 97 23.43 -17.85 -10.34
CA SER A 97 22.19 -18.43 -10.88
C SER A 97 21.42 -19.21 -9.81
N ILE A 98 22.10 -20.03 -9.01
CA ILE A 98 21.48 -20.77 -7.89
C ILE A 98 20.89 -19.80 -6.87
N ALA A 99 21.68 -18.81 -6.45
CA ALA A 99 21.22 -17.82 -5.47
C ALA A 99 19.99 -17.06 -5.99
N ASN A 100 19.90 -16.76 -7.28
CA ASN A 100 18.80 -15.98 -7.83
C ASN A 100 17.53 -16.79 -8.17
N ILE A 101 17.46 -18.09 -7.86
CA ILE A 101 16.26 -18.91 -8.13
C ILE A 101 14.98 -18.28 -7.54
N PRO A 102 14.96 -17.81 -6.26
CA PRO A 102 13.75 -17.19 -5.68
C PRO A 102 13.27 -15.95 -6.43
N LEU A 103 14.16 -15.24 -7.14
CA LEU A 103 13.84 -14.00 -7.85
C LEU A 103 13.31 -14.24 -9.28
N ILE A 104 13.50 -15.45 -9.80
CA ILE A 104 13.08 -15.82 -11.17
C ILE A 104 11.73 -16.56 -11.13
N ASN A 105 11.48 -17.32 -10.07
CA ASN A 105 10.24 -18.04 -9.88
C ASN A 105 9.10 -17.11 -9.46
N ALA A 106 7.86 -17.52 -9.70
CA ALA A 106 6.70 -16.87 -9.10
C ALA A 106 6.75 -17.04 -7.58
N ASP A 107 6.33 -16.02 -6.83
CA ASP A 107 6.40 -16.01 -5.36
C ASP A 107 5.66 -17.20 -4.74
N ILE A 108 4.54 -17.62 -5.35
CA ILE A 108 3.76 -18.79 -4.90
C ILE A 108 4.57 -20.10 -4.97
N ILE A 109 5.38 -20.28 -6.02
CA ILE A 109 6.21 -21.47 -6.18
C ILE A 109 7.29 -21.49 -5.09
N THR A 110 7.90 -20.34 -4.83
CA THR A 110 8.90 -20.17 -3.77
C THR A 110 8.28 -20.44 -2.40
N ALA A 111 7.08 -19.92 -2.14
CA ALA A 111 6.34 -20.11 -0.90
C ALA A 111 6.03 -21.58 -0.62
N VAL A 112 5.42 -22.28 -1.60
CA VAL A 112 5.09 -23.71 -1.47
C VAL A 112 6.35 -24.56 -1.34
N ALA A 113 7.41 -24.25 -2.09
CA ALA A 113 8.67 -24.99 -1.97
C ALA A 113 9.31 -24.84 -0.58
N LEU A 114 9.30 -23.63 -0.02
CA LEU A 114 9.80 -23.38 1.34
C LEU A 114 8.92 -24.07 2.39
N MET A 115 7.60 -24.05 2.21
CA MET A 115 6.65 -24.76 3.08
C MET A 115 6.95 -26.25 3.13
N VAL A 116 7.13 -26.90 1.96
CA VAL A 116 7.50 -28.32 1.86
C VAL A 116 8.86 -28.59 2.52
N VAL A 117 9.85 -27.71 2.32
CA VAL A 117 11.16 -27.84 2.97
C VAL A 117 11.05 -27.77 4.49
N PHE A 118 10.27 -26.83 5.04
CA PHE A 118 10.07 -26.71 6.48
C PHE A 118 9.34 -27.91 7.07
N LEU A 119 8.33 -28.45 6.36
CA LEU A 119 7.64 -29.68 6.74
C LEU A 119 8.60 -30.89 6.79
N ILE A 120 9.41 -31.08 5.74
CA ILE A 120 10.41 -32.17 5.70
C ILE A 120 11.44 -32.01 6.83
N CYS A 121 11.79 -30.78 7.20
CA CYS A 121 12.68 -30.51 8.31
C CYS A 121 12.02 -30.63 9.70
N GLY A 122 10.71 -30.89 9.78
CA GLY A 122 9.98 -30.98 11.04
C GLY A 122 9.86 -29.64 11.77
N LEU A 123 9.95 -28.52 11.05
CA LEU A 123 9.83 -27.18 11.64
C LEU A 123 8.37 -26.78 11.75
N LYS A 124 7.93 -26.41 12.96
CA LYS A 124 6.62 -25.79 13.18
C LYS A 124 6.58 -24.41 12.52
N PHE A 125 5.50 -24.11 11.80
CA PHE A 125 5.29 -22.79 11.20
C PHE A 125 5.13 -21.72 12.27
N GLY A 126 5.81 -20.59 12.09
CA GLY A 126 5.80 -19.48 13.02
C GLY A 126 6.81 -18.41 12.63
N ILE A 127 7.21 -17.58 13.60
CA ILE A 127 8.12 -16.46 13.35
C ILE A 127 9.48 -16.90 12.79
N LEU A 128 9.97 -18.07 13.20
CA LEU A 128 11.26 -18.59 12.76
C LEU A 128 11.24 -18.98 11.28
N THR A 129 10.24 -19.77 10.85
CA THR A 129 10.06 -20.16 9.44
C THR A 129 9.80 -18.95 8.57
N LEU A 130 9.04 -17.97 9.07
CA LEU A 130 8.80 -16.69 8.41
C LEU A 130 10.11 -15.92 8.18
N ILE A 131 10.93 -15.72 9.22
CA ILE A 131 12.23 -15.03 9.07
C ILE A 131 13.15 -15.80 8.11
N MET A 132 13.23 -17.12 8.20
CA MET A 132 14.05 -17.94 7.30
C MET A 132 13.60 -17.82 5.84
N ALA A 133 12.30 -17.85 5.60
CA ALA A 133 11.72 -17.65 4.28
C ALA A 133 12.09 -16.27 3.73
N HIS A 134 11.95 -15.22 4.54
CA HIS A 134 12.31 -13.86 4.14
C HIS A 134 13.81 -13.69 3.88
N VAL A 135 14.66 -14.35 4.67
CA VAL A 135 16.10 -14.35 4.41
C VAL A 135 16.42 -15.01 3.07
N SER A 136 15.72 -16.10 2.73
CA SER A 136 15.97 -16.85 1.50
C SER A 136 15.77 -16.01 0.23
N PHE A 137 14.70 -15.19 0.18
CA PHE A 137 14.42 -14.34 -0.98
C PHE A 137 15.11 -12.97 -0.91
N ASN A 138 15.50 -12.48 0.27
CA ASN A 138 16.20 -11.20 0.42
C ASN A 138 17.70 -11.26 0.10
N VAL A 139 18.39 -12.36 0.42
CA VAL A 139 19.82 -12.55 0.09
C VAL A 139 20.12 -12.30 -1.41
N PRO A 140 19.31 -12.79 -2.37
CA PRO A 140 19.43 -12.47 -3.80
C PRO A 140 19.41 -10.97 -4.10
N TYR A 141 18.47 -10.20 -3.53
CA TYR A 141 18.39 -8.75 -3.70
C TYR A 141 19.66 -8.04 -3.21
N VAL A 142 20.22 -8.49 -2.09
CA VAL A 142 21.50 -7.99 -1.58
C VAL A 142 22.65 -8.30 -2.55
N LEU A 143 22.71 -9.53 -3.07
CA LEU A 143 23.76 -9.97 -3.98
C LEU A 143 23.74 -9.17 -5.30
N ILE A 144 22.57 -9.01 -5.94
CA ILE A 144 22.45 -8.27 -7.20
C ILE A 144 22.76 -6.78 -7.05
N THR A 145 22.59 -6.24 -5.84
CA THR A 145 22.87 -4.82 -5.55
C THR A 145 24.34 -4.59 -5.20
N VAL A 146 24.94 -5.44 -4.35
CA VAL A 146 26.31 -5.26 -3.86
C VAL A 146 27.35 -5.74 -4.88
N MET A 147 27.08 -6.84 -5.60
CA MET A 147 28.07 -7.46 -6.48
C MET A 147 28.54 -6.57 -7.64
N PRO A 148 27.67 -5.81 -8.34
CA PRO A 148 28.10 -4.87 -9.38
C PRO A 148 29.00 -3.76 -8.82
N ARG A 149 28.76 -3.32 -7.57
CA ARG A 149 29.61 -2.32 -6.91
C ARG A 149 30.97 -2.89 -6.56
N LEU A 150 31.02 -4.12 -6.04
CA LEU A 150 32.26 -4.82 -5.73
C LEU A 150 33.13 -5.04 -6.97
N ARG A 151 32.52 -5.38 -8.11
CA ARG A 151 33.21 -5.51 -9.41
C ARG A 151 33.86 -4.21 -9.89
N LYS A 152 33.36 -3.04 -9.47
CA LYS A 152 33.91 -1.73 -9.82
C LYS A 152 35.03 -1.26 -8.89
N VAL A 153 35.34 -2.01 -7.83
CA VAL A 153 36.46 -1.69 -6.93
C VAL A 153 37.78 -1.86 -7.68
N ASP A 154 38.59 -0.80 -7.68
CA ASP A 154 39.93 -0.86 -8.27
C ASP A 154 40.81 -1.79 -7.44
N LYS A 155 41.27 -2.88 -8.07
CA LYS A 155 42.12 -3.88 -7.43
C LYS A 155 43.43 -3.29 -6.93
N SER A 156 43.93 -2.21 -7.55
CA SER A 156 45.16 -1.56 -7.11
C SER A 156 45.06 -0.98 -5.69
N ILE A 157 43.88 -0.53 -5.26
CA ILE A 157 43.66 -0.04 -3.89
C ILE A 157 43.79 -1.20 -2.89
N VAL A 158 43.27 -2.37 -3.27
CA VAL A 158 43.35 -3.59 -2.46
C VAL A 158 44.79 -4.11 -2.42
N GLU A 159 45.48 -4.17 -3.56
CA GLU A 159 46.89 -4.58 -3.63
C GLU A 159 47.80 -3.62 -2.83
N ALA A 160 47.64 -2.31 -2.99
CA ALA A 160 48.40 -1.31 -2.24
C ALA A 160 48.21 -1.44 -0.73
N SER A 161 47.03 -1.87 -0.28
CA SER A 161 46.81 -2.09 1.15
C SER A 161 47.57 -3.29 1.71
N TYR A 162 47.69 -4.36 0.92
CA TYR A 162 48.52 -5.51 1.28
C TYR A 162 50.01 -5.13 1.26
N ASP A 163 50.44 -4.29 0.31
CA ASP A 163 51.81 -3.77 0.25
C ASP A 163 52.17 -2.92 1.49
N LEU A 164 51.19 -2.23 2.08
CA LEU A 164 51.33 -1.50 3.35
C LEU A 164 51.28 -2.41 4.59
N GLY A 165 51.25 -3.74 4.42
CA GLY A 165 51.23 -4.72 5.51
C GLY A 165 49.86 -4.97 6.13
N ALA A 166 48.76 -4.51 5.52
CA ALA A 166 47.43 -4.73 6.07
C ALA A 166 47.00 -6.22 5.98
N LYS A 167 46.51 -6.78 7.10
CA LYS A 167 45.89 -8.12 7.12
C LYS A 167 44.58 -8.12 6.34
N THR A 168 44.15 -9.27 5.81
CA THR A 168 42.90 -9.39 5.03
C THR A 168 41.66 -8.86 5.75
N SER A 169 41.55 -9.07 7.08
CA SER A 169 40.46 -8.47 7.88
C SER A 169 40.51 -6.94 7.85
N THR A 170 41.69 -6.34 7.97
CA THR A 170 41.89 -4.90 7.89
C THR A 170 41.49 -4.36 6.52
N VAL A 171 41.85 -5.06 5.45
CA VAL A 171 41.46 -4.70 4.08
C VAL A 171 39.94 -4.77 3.89
N ILE A 172 39.28 -5.82 4.42
CA ILE A 172 37.82 -5.94 4.34
C ILE A 172 37.14 -4.78 5.08
N PHE A 173 37.47 -4.56 6.35
CA PHE A 173 36.77 -3.58 7.19
C PHE A 173 37.14 -2.12 6.91
N LYS A 174 38.40 -1.83 6.57
CA LYS A 174 38.86 -0.44 6.34
C LYS A 174 38.84 0.01 4.89
N ILE A 175 38.72 -0.91 3.92
CA ILE A 175 38.78 -0.57 2.49
C ILE A 175 37.55 -1.07 1.75
N ILE A 176 37.29 -2.37 1.75
CA ILE A 176 36.21 -2.95 0.94
C ILE A 176 34.84 -2.50 1.45
N LEU A 177 34.52 -2.70 2.74
CA LEU A 177 33.22 -2.33 3.32
C LEU A 177 32.91 -0.82 3.18
N PRO A 178 33.84 0.12 3.45
CA PRO A 178 33.59 1.54 3.22
C PRO A 178 33.28 1.89 1.76
N ILE A 179 33.93 1.23 0.78
CA ILE A 179 33.66 1.44 -0.64
C ILE A 179 32.30 0.84 -1.04
N LEU A 180 31.91 -0.28 -0.41
CA LEU A 180 30.61 -0.94 -0.61
C LEU A 180 29.47 -0.26 0.16
N LYS A 181 29.75 0.54 1.19
CA LYS A 181 28.75 1.15 2.08
C LYS A 181 27.54 1.75 1.34
N PRO A 182 27.69 2.54 0.26
CA PRO A 182 26.53 3.06 -0.47
C PRO A 182 25.66 1.96 -1.08
N ALA A 183 26.26 0.89 -1.61
CA ALA A 183 25.52 -0.24 -2.16
C ALA A 183 24.89 -1.10 -1.07
N ILE A 184 25.53 -1.24 0.09
CA ILE A 184 24.97 -1.95 1.25
C ILE A 184 23.72 -1.20 1.78
N ILE A 185 23.77 0.13 1.88
CA ILE A 185 22.60 0.93 2.30
C ILE A 185 21.43 0.75 1.32
N ILE A 186 21.70 0.80 0.01
CA ILE A 186 20.66 0.57 -1.01
C ILE A 186 20.11 -0.86 -0.90
N ALA A 187 20.97 -1.87 -0.75
CA ALA A 187 20.56 -3.26 -0.58
C ALA A 187 19.71 -3.47 0.68
N THR A 188 20.03 -2.76 1.77
CA THR A 188 19.27 -2.79 3.03
C THR A 188 17.86 -2.24 2.82
N ILE A 189 17.72 -1.09 2.15
CA ILE A 189 16.41 -0.47 1.87
C ILE A 189 15.57 -1.37 0.95
N ILE A 190 16.19 -1.96 -0.07
CA ILE A 190 15.49 -2.88 -0.99
C ILE A 190 15.02 -4.14 -0.25
N ALA A 191 15.91 -4.81 0.49
CA ALA A 191 15.54 -6.02 1.24
C ALA A 191 14.47 -5.74 2.30
N PHE A 192 14.54 -4.59 2.96
CA PHE A 192 13.49 -4.17 3.90
C PHE A 192 12.15 -3.98 3.21
N ALA A 193 12.12 -3.25 2.08
CA ALA A 193 10.90 -3.02 1.32
C ALA A 193 10.27 -4.32 0.82
N MET A 194 11.09 -5.22 0.24
CA MET A 194 10.62 -6.53 -0.23
C MET A 194 10.11 -7.41 0.92
N SER A 195 10.72 -7.32 2.10
CA SER A 195 10.27 -8.09 3.27
C SER A 195 9.01 -7.55 3.91
N PHE A 196 8.81 -6.24 3.90
CA PHE A 196 7.70 -5.59 4.60
C PHE A 196 6.38 -5.74 3.84
N ASP A 197 6.46 -5.79 2.50
CA ASP A 197 5.32 -5.87 1.56
C ASP A 197 4.99 -7.32 1.14
N ASP A 198 5.70 -8.32 1.63
CA ASP A 198 5.47 -9.70 1.22
C ASP A 198 4.18 -10.27 1.85
N PHE A 199 3.24 -10.66 0.98
CA PHE A 199 2.04 -11.40 1.35
C PHE A 199 2.24 -12.91 1.15
N ILE A 200 2.66 -13.32 -0.05
CA ILE A 200 2.53 -14.71 -0.51
C ILE A 200 3.42 -15.63 0.32
N ILE A 201 4.71 -15.31 0.45
CA ILE A 201 5.64 -16.18 1.19
C ILE A 201 5.25 -16.20 2.68
N SER A 202 4.85 -15.05 3.21
CA SER A 202 4.39 -14.89 4.59
C SER A 202 3.17 -15.74 4.91
N TYR A 203 2.16 -15.75 4.04
CA TYR A 203 0.92 -16.49 4.24
C TYR A 203 1.15 -18.00 4.43
N PHE A 204 2.05 -18.59 3.64
CA PHE A 204 2.36 -20.03 3.66
C PHE A 204 3.43 -20.43 4.68
N THR A 205 4.26 -19.49 5.16
CA THR A 205 5.39 -19.82 6.05
C THR A 205 5.27 -19.23 7.46
N GLY A 206 4.30 -18.35 7.70
CA GLY A 206 4.11 -17.62 8.95
C GLY A 206 3.32 -18.34 10.04
N GLY A 207 2.52 -19.36 9.72
CA GLY A 207 1.64 -20.03 10.69
C GLY A 207 0.66 -19.05 11.34
N ALA A 208 0.74 -18.91 12.68
CA ALA A 208 -0.06 -18.00 13.50
C ALA A 208 0.18 -16.50 13.24
N GLN A 209 1.30 -16.21 12.59
CA GLN A 209 1.84 -14.86 12.51
C GLN A 209 1.16 -14.10 11.38
N THR A 210 0.27 -13.18 11.74
CA THR A 210 -0.36 -12.28 10.78
C THR A 210 0.52 -11.06 10.57
N ASN A 211 0.96 -10.83 9.33
CA ASN A 211 1.66 -9.61 8.93
C ASN A 211 0.65 -8.64 8.26
N VAL A 212 1.04 -7.39 8.02
CA VAL A 212 0.15 -6.36 7.43
C VAL A 212 -0.46 -6.81 6.11
N ALA A 213 0.33 -7.42 5.23
CA ALA A 213 -0.12 -7.79 3.90
C ALA A 213 -1.11 -8.97 3.96
N SER A 214 -0.86 -9.95 4.83
CA SER A 214 -1.78 -11.05 5.12
C SER A 214 -3.06 -10.55 5.76
N PHE A 215 -2.99 -9.62 6.71
CA PHE A 215 -4.16 -9.02 7.37
C PHE A 215 -5.06 -8.30 6.35
N ILE A 216 -4.47 -7.46 5.49
CA ILE A 216 -5.23 -6.72 4.47
C ILE A 216 -5.84 -7.67 3.43
N TYR A 217 -5.14 -8.75 3.08
CA TYR A 217 -5.63 -9.72 2.11
C TYR A 217 -6.75 -10.61 2.66
N SER A 218 -6.66 -11.02 3.93
CA SER A 218 -7.70 -11.85 4.58
C SER A 218 -8.90 -11.04 5.06
N ALA A 219 -8.82 -9.71 5.08
CA ALA A 219 -9.94 -8.88 5.47
C ALA A 219 -11.07 -8.98 4.43
N LYS A 220 -12.25 -9.42 4.87
CA LYS A 220 -13.47 -9.55 4.05
C LYS A 220 -13.87 -8.20 3.44
N ARG A 221 -13.71 -7.10 4.21
CA ARG A 221 -13.96 -5.72 3.76
C ARG A 221 -12.81 -4.76 4.12
N ILE A 222 -12.37 -3.97 3.14
CA ILE A 222 -11.33 -2.94 3.37
C ILE A 222 -11.98 -1.74 4.08
N LYS A 223 -11.66 -1.55 5.36
CA LYS A 223 -12.11 -0.38 6.13
C LYS A 223 -11.17 0.83 5.93
N PRO A 224 -11.65 2.09 6.00
CA PRO A 224 -10.83 3.28 5.72
C PRO A 224 -9.65 3.50 6.68
N TYR A 225 -9.62 2.86 7.86
CA TYR A 225 -8.43 2.89 8.74
C TYR A 225 -7.20 2.26 8.07
N ILE A 226 -7.38 1.33 7.11
CA ILE A 226 -6.29 0.75 6.30
C ILE A 226 -5.71 1.83 5.37
N PHE A 227 -6.57 2.69 4.79
CA PHE A 227 -6.13 3.83 3.99
C PHE A 227 -5.46 4.92 4.84
N ALA A 228 -5.88 5.11 6.09
CA ALA A 228 -5.21 5.99 7.04
C ALA A 228 -3.77 5.52 7.30
N PHE A 229 -3.56 4.22 7.53
CA PHE A 229 -2.23 3.63 7.63
C PHE A 229 -1.40 3.83 6.35
N GLY A 230 -1.97 3.54 5.18
CA GLY A 230 -1.31 3.76 3.89
C GLY A 230 -0.89 5.22 3.71
N THR A 231 -1.74 6.16 4.11
CA THR A 231 -1.47 7.61 4.08
C THR A 231 -0.34 7.99 5.02
N MET A 232 -0.32 7.44 6.24
CA MET A 232 0.78 7.63 7.19
C MET A 232 2.10 7.09 6.63
N MET A 233 2.10 5.90 6.02
CA MET A 233 3.29 5.33 5.37
C MET A 233 3.81 6.25 4.25
N VAL A 234 2.95 6.71 3.36
CA VAL A 234 3.30 7.66 2.29
C VAL A 234 3.87 8.95 2.90
N GLY A 235 3.26 9.47 3.96
CA GLY A 235 3.74 10.64 4.70
C GLY A 235 5.15 10.45 5.29
N ILE A 236 5.40 9.32 5.94
CA ILE A 236 6.71 8.96 6.51
C ILE A 236 7.79 8.85 5.43
N ILE A 237 7.48 8.16 4.32
CA ILE A 237 8.41 8.00 3.19
C ILE A 237 8.72 9.36 2.56
N ALA A 238 7.69 10.18 2.30
CA ALA A 238 7.84 11.51 1.73
C ALA A 238 8.68 12.41 2.65
N ALA A 239 8.42 12.40 3.96
CA ALA A 239 9.22 13.13 4.93
C ALA A 239 10.68 12.68 4.93
N GLY A 240 10.93 11.36 4.89
CA GLY A 240 12.28 10.80 4.79
C GLY A 240 13.03 11.29 3.54
N VAL A 241 12.36 11.30 2.38
CA VAL A 241 12.92 11.80 1.12
C VAL A 241 13.20 13.31 1.19
N ILE A 242 12.28 14.10 1.76
CA ILE A 242 12.45 15.56 1.92
C ILE A 242 13.63 15.86 2.84
N ILE A 243 13.74 15.17 3.98
CA ILE A 243 14.85 15.32 4.93
C ILE A 243 16.18 14.93 4.28
N TRP A 244 16.21 13.81 3.56
CA TRP A 244 17.41 13.37 2.84
C TRP A 244 17.85 14.39 1.78
N ASN A 245 16.90 14.91 0.99
CA ASN A 245 17.17 15.94 0.00
C ASN A 245 17.63 17.26 0.63
N ALA A 246 17.03 17.67 1.75
CA ALA A 246 17.46 18.84 2.51
C ALA A 246 18.89 18.66 3.05
N PHE A 247 19.24 17.46 3.52
CA PHE A 247 20.58 17.11 3.96
C PHE A 247 21.60 17.16 2.81
N LEU A 248 21.27 16.57 1.65
CA LEU A 248 22.10 16.63 0.44
C LEU A 248 22.31 18.08 -0.01
N PHE A 249 21.26 18.89 -0.03
CA PHE A 249 21.35 20.31 -0.36
C PHE A 249 22.24 21.08 0.62
N ALA A 250 22.14 20.78 1.92
CA ALA A 250 22.99 21.37 2.93
C ALA A 250 24.48 20.97 2.77
N GLN A 251 24.77 19.72 2.37
CA GLN A 251 26.14 19.29 2.06
C GLN A 251 26.68 19.97 0.80
N ASP A 252 25.90 19.98 -0.28
CA ASP A 252 26.32 20.59 -1.55
C ASP A 252 26.56 22.11 -1.38
N LYS A 253 25.71 22.78 -0.59
CA LYS A 253 25.92 24.18 -0.22
C LYS A 253 27.22 24.40 0.56
N LYS A 254 27.62 23.47 1.45
CA LYS A 254 28.90 23.54 2.17
C LYS A 254 30.09 23.36 1.21
N GLU A 255 30.05 22.36 0.35
CA GLU A 255 31.12 22.09 -0.63
C GLU A 255 31.27 23.23 -1.66
N THR A 256 30.16 23.75 -2.19
CA THR A 256 30.18 24.91 -3.09
C THR A 256 30.70 26.17 -2.38
N THR A 257 30.33 26.41 -1.13
CA THR A 257 30.89 27.51 -0.32
C THR A 257 32.40 27.34 -0.12
N LYS A 258 32.86 26.13 0.21
CA LYS A 258 34.28 25.79 0.36
C LYS A 258 35.07 26.05 -0.93
N LEU A 259 34.51 25.66 -2.08
CA LEU A 259 35.07 25.93 -3.41
C LEU A 259 35.09 27.43 -3.73
N GLN A 260 34.03 28.17 -3.42
CA GLN A 260 33.96 29.61 -3.64
C GLN A 260 34.99 30.37 -2.79
N ILE A 261 35.20 29.97 -1.54
CA ILE A 261 36.22 30.53 -0.65
C ILE A 261 37.62 30.22 -1.18
N LYS A 262 37.88 28.96 -1.58
CA LYS A 262 39.15 28.55 -2.20
C LYS A 262 39.49 29.39 -3.43
N ASN A 263 38.50 29.66 -4.27
CA ASN A 263 38.64 30.42 -5.50
C ASN A 263 38.52 31.95 -5.31
N GLY A 264 38.31 32.45 -4.08
CA GLY A 264 38.15 33.87 -3.79
C GLY A 264 36.88 34.51 -4.36
N THR A 265 35.86 33.73 -4.72
CA THR A 265 34.61 34.21 -5.34
C THR A 265 33.45 34.36 -4.36
N TYR A 266 33.63 33.96 -3.10
CA TYR A 266 32.59 34.02 -2.06
C TYR A 266 32.24 35.47 -1.69
N LYS A 267 30.95 35.82 -1.74
CA LYS A 267 30.38 37.16 -1.43
C LYS A 267 30.97 38.37 -2.19
N THR A 268 31.78 38.15 -3.22
CA THR A 268 32.42 39.22 -4.02
C THR A 268 31.43 40.18 -4.67
N LYS A 269 30.28 39.68 -5.14
CA LYS A 269 29.21 40.51 -5.72
C LYS A 269 28.60 41.48 -4.71
N GLU A 270 28.50 41.07 -3.45
CA GLU A 270 27.92 41.87 -2.37
C GLU A 270 28.89 42.98 -1.95
N ILE A 271 30.19 42.64 -1.82
CA ILE A 271 31.28 43.60 -1.60
C ILE A 271 31.31 44.63 -2.74
N TYR A 272 31.33 44.18 -3.99
CA TYR A 272 31.36 45.08 -5.15
C TYR A 272 30.16 46.03 -5.19
N LYS A 273 28.96 45.55 -4.82
CA LYS A 273 27.76 46.39 -4.74
C LYS A 273 27.91 47.49 -3.68
N LEU A 274 28.40 47.13 -2.49
CA LEU A 274 28.62 48.09 -1.40
C LEU A 274 29.73 49.09 -1.74
N GLU A 275 30.86 48.64 -2.28
CA GLU A 275 31.96 49.50 -2.73
C GLU A 275 31.48 50.49 -3.82
N LYS A 276 30.62 50.03 -4.74
CA LYS A 276 30.00 50.91 -5.74
C LYS A 276 29.05 51.94 -5.12
N GLU A 277 28.28 51.56 -4.11
CA GLU A 277 27.40 52.49 -3.39
C GLU A 277 28.22 53.52 -2.59
N ILE A 278 29.30 53.09 -1.94
CA ILE A 278 30.26 53.98 -1.26
C ILE A 278 30.81 54.99 -2.27
N GLN A 279 31.31 54.53 -3.42
CA GLN A 279 31.83 55.41 -4.47
C GLN A 279 30.79 56.47 -4.90
N MET A 280 29.52 56.07 -5.09
CA MET A 280 28.47 57.03 -5.46
C MET A 280 28.21 58.08 -4.37
N LEU A 281 28.27 57.70 -3.09
CA LEU A 281 28.09 58.64 -1.97
C LEU A 281 29.30 59.58 -1.87
N THR A 282 30.52 59.06 -2.04
CA THR A 282 31.76 59.86 -2.08
C THR A 282 31.75 60.85 -3.23
N ASP A 283 31.32 60.44 -4.42
CA ASP A 283 31.17 61.34 -5.58
C ASP A 283 30.11 62.43 -5.32
N SER A 284 29.05 62.10 -4.59
CA SER A 284 27.97 63.02 -4.20
C SER A 284 28.46 64.06 -3.17
N LEU A 285 29.32 63.63 -2.24
CA LEU A 285 30.00 64.47 -1.25
C LEU A 285 30.95 65.47 -1.94
N ASN A 286 31.88 64.96 -2.75
CA ASN A 286 32.90 65.76 -3.43
C ASN A 286 32.32 66.80 -4.39
N THR A 287 31.18 66.51 -5.01
CA THR A 287 30.52 67.43 -5.96
C THR A 287 29.46 68.34 -5.32
N GLY A 288 29.10 68.13 -4.04
CA GLY A 288 28.03 68.89 -3.39
C GLY A 288 26.66 68.75 -4.05
N THR A 289 26.42 67.64 -4.75
CA THR A 289 25.20 67.40 -5.53
C THR A 289 24.43 66.19 -4.99
N LYS A 290 23.10 66.26 -5.00
CA LYS A 290 22.21 65.13 -4.73
C LYS A 290 21.51 64.67 -6.01
N ARG A 291 21.28 63.37 -6.15
CA ARG A 291 20.50 62.82 -7.26
C ARG A 291 19.02 63.14 -7.06
N LYS A 292 18.41 63.76 -8.08
CA LYS A 292 16.96 63.90 -8.21
C LYS A 292 16.47 62.93 -9.28
N ILE A 293 15.46 62.14 -8.92
CA ILE A 293 14.84 61.17 -9.83
C ILE A 293 13.89 61.90 -10.78
N SER A 294 13.91 61.50 -12.06
CA SER A 294 12.92 61.94 -13.05
C SER A 294 11.57 61.24 -12.81
N PHE A 295 10.47 61.98 -12.85
CA PHE A 295 9.11 61.44 -12.79
C PHE A 295 8.59 60.95 -14.16
N ASN A 296 9.39 61.08 -15.22
CA ASN A 296 8.99 60.65 -16.56
C ASN A 296 9.08 59.12 -16.70
N LEU A 297 7.92 58.46 -16.78
CA LEU A 297 7.78 57.01 -16.88
C LEU A 297 8.49 56.41 -18.12
N SER A 298 8.55 57.14 -19.24
CA SER A 298 9.19 56.69 -20.48
C SER A 298 10.71 56.54 -20.33
N ILE A 299 11.36 57.44 -19.59
CA ILE A 299 12.79 57.35 -19.29
C ILE A 299 13.08 56.13 -18.42
N TRP A 300 12.22 55.86 -17.43
CA TRP A 300 12.32 54.68 -16.57
C TRP A 300 12.10 53.38 -17.34
N PHE A 301 11.13 53.33 -18.25
CA PHE A 301 10.92 52.18 -19.12
C PHE A 301 12.17 51.90 -19.98
N LYS A 302 12.72 52.94 -20.64
CA LYS A 302 13.98 52.82 -21.41
C LYS A 302 15.14 52.36 -20.54
N PHE A 303 15.27 52.89 -19.32
CA PHE A 303 16.32 52.52 -18.36
C PHE A 303 16.24 51.05 -17.97
N TYR A 304 15.06 50.55 -17.58
CA TYR A 304 14.88 49.15 -17.20
C TYR A 304 15.02 48.19 -18.39
N VAL A 305 14.53 48.54 -19.57
CA VAL A 305 14.70 47.74 -20.80
C VAL A 305 16.18 47.63 -21.18
N LEU A 306 16.94 48.73 -21.16
CA LEU A 306 18.37 48.71 -21.45
C LEU A 306 19.15 47.93 -20.38
N LYS A 307 18.80 48.10 -19.11
CA LYS A 307 19.39 47.34 -18.00
C LYS A 307 19.13 45.84 -18.15
N PHE A 308 17.93 45.45 -18.59
CA PHE A 308 17.58 44.06 -18.87
C PHE A 308 18.33 43.51 -20.08
N LYS A 309 18.40 44.26 -21.19
CA LYS A 309 19.19 43.88 -22.39
C LYS A 309 20.67 43.69 -22.06
N LEU A 310 21.25 44.59 -21.26
CA LEU A 310 22.63 44.49 -20.78
C LEU A 310 22.83 43.27 -19.85
N LYS A 311 21.86 42.98 -18.97
CA LYS A 311 21.90 41.80 -18.10
C LYS A 311 21.86 40.49 -18.90
N ILE A 312 21.04 40.41 -19.94
CA ILE A 312 21.00 39.26 -20.85
C ILE A 312 22.34 39.11 -21.58
N ALA A 313 22.86 40.21 -22.13
CA ALA A 313 24.13 40.23 -22.86
C ALA A 313 25.34 39.85 -21.98
N ASN A 314 25.35 40.25 -20.71
CA ASN A 314 26.40 39.91 -19.73
C ASN A 314 26.27 38.49 -19.14
N SER A 315 25.17 37.77 -19.38
CA SER A 315 25.01 36.42 -18.84
C SER A 315 25.86 35.42 -19.64
N LYS A 316 26.78 34.71 -18.95
CA LYS A 316 27.74 33.78 -19.57
C LYS A 316 27.08 32.65 -20.40
N ASN A 317 25.79 32.39 -20.22
CA ASN A 317 25.09 31.23 -20.80
C ASN A 317 24.29 31.53 -22.07
N TYR A 318 24.20 32.79 -22.52
CA TYR A 318 23.23 33.12 -23.58
C TYR A 318 23.71 32.80 -25.00
N ASP A 319 25.02 32.69 -25.23
CA ASP A 319 25.54 32.45 -26.57
C ASP A 319 25.82 30.96 -26.83
N LYS A 320 24.77 30.25 -27.24
CA LYS A 320 24.81 28.84 -27.67
C LYS A 320 25.91 28.57 -28.71
N LYS A 321 26.30 29.58 -29.50
CA LYS A 321 27.36 29.49 -30.52
C LYS A 321 28.74 29.47 -29.87
N ILE A 322 28.99 30.31 -28.86
CA ILE A 322 30.24 30.31 -28.07
C ILE A 322 30.41 28.97 -27.36
N ALA A 323 29.40 28.51 -26.63
CA ALA A 323 29.48 27.25 -25.88
C ALA A 323 29.80 26.04 -26.80
N LYS A 324 29.17 25.99 -27.97
CA LYS A 324 29.44 24.95 -28.98
C LYS A 324 30.87 25.03 -29.54
N LEU A 325 31.38 26.23 -29.78
CA LEU A 325 32.74 26.44 -30.27
C LEU A 325 33.80 26.15 -29.18
N GLU A 326 33.56 26.52 -27.93
CA GLU A 326 34.43 26.20 -26.80
C GLU A 326 34.50 24.69 -26.53
N TRP A 327 33.37 23.98 -26.63
CA TRP A 327 33.36 22.52 -26.58
C TRP A 327 34.15 21.89 -27.73
N LYS A 328 33.98 22.39 -28.96
CA LYS A 328 34.75 21.91 -30.12
C LYS A 328 36.25 22.18 -29.96
N ARG A 329 36.62 23.36 -29.46
CA ARG A 329 38.01 23.74 -29.13
C ARG A 329 38.59 22.76 -28.12
N TYR A 330 37.89 22.50 -27.02
CA TYR A 330 38.32 21.55 -25.99
C TYR A 330 38.52 20.15 -26.55
N LYS A 331 37.56 19.63 -27.33
CA LYS A 331 37.64 18.30 -27.95
C LYS A 331 38.86 18.20 -28.87
N LEU A 332 39.08 19.17 -29.76
CA LEU A 332 40.23 19.20 -30.66
C LEU A 332 41.55 19.30 -29.89
N GLN A 333 41.62 20.18 -28.89
CA GLN A 333 42.82 20.36 -28.07
C GLN A 333 43.20 19.10 -27.28
N ASN A 334 42.22 18.35 -26.76
CA ASN A 334 42.47 17.06 -26.13
C ASN A 334 43.00 16.01 -27.12
N THR A 335 42.43 15.96 -28.33
CA THR A 335 42.92 15.05 -29.38
C THR A 335 44.38 15.36 -29.73
N ILE A 336 44.71 16.63 -29.99
CA ILE A 336 46.08 17.09 -30.31
C ILE A 336 47.04 16.78 -29.16
N ASN A 337 46.64 17.06 -27.91
CA ASN A 337 47.47 16.80 -26.75
C ASN A 337 47.70 15.30 -26.53
N ARG A 338 46.72 14.45 -26.86
CA ARG A 338 46.86 13.00 -26.80
C ARG A 338 47.86 12.49 -27.84
N GLU A 339 47.75 12.96 -29.08
CA GLU A 339 48.66 12.65 -30.18
C GLU A 339 50.11 13.04 -29.84
N LYS A 340 50.33 14.28 -29.35
CA LYS A 340 51.66 14.75 -28.91
C LYS A 340 52.28 13.93 -27.77
N ARG A 341 51.45 13.27 -26.96
CA ARG A 341 51.92 12.47 -25.82
C ARG A 341 52.33 11.05 -26.22
N TYR A 342 52.02 10.57 -27.42
CA TYR A 342 52.34 9.18 -27.81
C TYR A 342 53.83 8.88 -27.74
N GLY A 343 54.71 9.75 -28.25
CA GLY A 343 56.17 9.55 -28.14
C GLY A 343 56.68 9.50 -26.70
N ALA A 344 56.21 10.40 -25.83
CA ALA A 344 56.57 10.38 -24.42
C ALA A 344 56.02 9.13 -23.69
N ARG A 345 54.82 8.67 -24.05
CA ARG A 345 54.22 7.44 -23.51
C ARG A 345 54.95 6.19 -24.02
N LEU A 346 55.38 6.18 -25.27
CA LEU A 346 56.19 5.11 -25.86
C LEU A 346 57.52 4.99 -25.10
N LYS A 347 58.24 6.09 -24.90
CA LYS A 347 59.49 6.11 -24.11
C LYS A 347 59.31 5.54 -22.70
N LYS A 348 58.21 5.90 -22.02
CA LYS A 348 57.87 5.36 -20.70
C LYS A 348 57.50 3.87 -20.75
N ALA A 349 56.77 3.44 -21.77
CA ALA A 349 56.36 2.05 -21.95
C ALA A 349 57.59 1.15 -22.23
N ILE A 350 58.50 1.58 -23.10
CA ILE A 350 59.78 0.89 -23.37
C ILE A 350 60.64 0.81 -22.11
N ALA A 351 60.75 1.89 -21.33
CA ALA A 351 61.47 1.87 -20.07
C ALA A 351 60.87 0.87 -19.07
N LYS A 352 59.53 0.75 -19.05
CA LYS A 352 58.82 -0.21 -18.20
C LYS A 352 58.98 -1.65 -18.70
N GLN A 353 58.97 -1.87 -20.02
CA GLN A 353 59.26 -3.16 -20.64
C GLN A 353 60.64 -3.67 -20.22
N LYS A 354 61.68 -2.86 -20.42
CA LYS A 354 63.07 -3.18 -19.99
C LYS A 354 63.17 -3.47 -18.50
N GLN A 355 62.40 -2.75 -17.67
CA GLN A 355 62.35 -3.01 -16.23
C GLN A 355 61.73 -4.39 -15.93
N LEU A 356 60.65 -4.74 -16.60
CA LEU A 356 59.95 -6.02 -16.41
C LEU A 356 60.78 -7.20 -16.93
N GLU A 357 61.45 -7.07 -18.08
CA GLU A 357 62.41 -8.06 -18.60
C GLU A 357 63.53 -8.35 -17.59
N LYS A 358 64.10 -7.28 -17.01
CA LYS A 358 65.15 -7.39 -15.97
C LYS A 358 64.63 -8.01 -14.65
N GLN A 359 63.36 -7.82 -14.33
CA GLN A 359 62.73 -8.45 -13.16
C GLN A 359 62.43 -9.93 -13.42
N LEU A 360 62.02 -10.28 -14.64
CA LEU A 360 61.76 -11.65 -15.05
C LEU A 360 63.04 -12.49 -15.01
N SER A 361 64.15 -11.97 -15.55
CA SER A 361 65.45 -12.69 -15.59
C SER A 361 66.09 -12.91 -14.21
N LYS A 362 65.67 -12.15 -13.19
CA LYS A 362 66.17 -12.26 -11.81
C LYS A 362 65.26 -13.09 -10.89
N THR A 363 64.09 -13.50 -11.38
CA THR A 363 63.08 -14.16 -10.56
C THR A 363 63.16 -15.67 -10.73
N THR A 364 63.43 -16.40 -9.65
CA THR A 364 63.49 -17.87 -9.61
C THR A 364 62.14 -18.53 -9.25
N ASP A 365 61.17 -17.74 -8.77
CA ASP A 365 59.81 -18.20 -8.42
C ASP A 365 58.90 -18.28 -9.67
N ILE A 366 58.38 -19.47 -9.95
CA ILE A 366 57.55 -19.79 -11.13
C ILE A 366 56.26 -18.95 -11.18
N LYS A 367 55.57 -18.73 -10.05
CA LYS A 367 54.32 -17.97 -10.01
C LYS A 367 54.58 -16.47 -10.23
N LYS A 368 55.66 -15.96 -9.64
CA LYS A 368 56.06 -14.56 -9.82
C LYS A 368 56.56 -14.30 -11.24
N ALA A 369 57.29 -15.24 -11.83
CA ALA A 369 57.70 -15.19 -13.23
C ALA A 369 56.48 -15.18 -14.18
N ALA A 370 55.47 -16.02 -13.94
CA ALA A 370 54.23 -16.03 -14.73
C ALA A 370 53.42 -14.72 -14.62
N LYS A 371 53.42 -14.06 -13.45
CA LYS A 371 52.76 -12.74 -13.29
C LYS A 371 53.52 -11.65 -14.05
N ILE A 372 54.85 -11.68 -14.02
CA ILE A 372 55.71 -10.73 -14.73
C ILE A 372 55.59 -10.92 -16.24
N SER A 373 55.50 -12.17 -16.74
CA SER A 373 55.35 -12.43 -18.18
C SER A 373 54.02 -11.90 -18.75
N ILE A 374 52.90 -12.07 -18.03
CA ILE A 374 51.60 -11.48 -18.43
C ILE A 374 51.66 -9.94 -18.42
N GLN A 375 52.37 -9.34 -17.47
CA GLN A 375 52.57 -7.89 -17.45
C GLN A 375 53.45 -7.44 -18.62
N LEU A 376 54.46 -8.23 -18.97
CA LEU A 376 55.36 -7.97 -20.08
C LEU A 376 54.60 -8.02 -21.41
N GLU A 377 53.78 -9.05 -21.65
CA GLU A 377 52.93 -9.18 -22.84
C GLU A 377 52.00 -7.97 -23.04
N LYS A 378 51.33 -7.52 -21.98
CA LYS A 378 50.47 -6.31 -22.03
C LYS A 378 51.25 -5.02 -22.29
N ILE A 379 52.49 -4.96 -21.81
CA ILE A 379 53.35 -3.81 -22.04
C ILE A 379 53.93 -3.86 -23.46
N GLU A 380 54.24 -5.04 -23.99
CA GLU A 380 54.65 -5.27 -25.37
C GLU A 380 53.55 -4.83 -26.34
N GLU A 381 52.31 -5.32 -26.18
CA GLU A 381 51.17 -4.91 -27.00
C GLU A 381 51.01 -3.37 -27.03
N LYS A 382 51.18 -2.74 -25.86
CA LYS A 382 51.12 -1.29 -25.71
C LYS A 382 52.30 -0.56 -26.35
N VAL A 383 53.50 -1.13 -26.30
CA VAL A 383 54.69 -0.61 -26.99
C VAL A 383 54.49 -0.71 -28.49
N THR A 384 54.02 -1.86 -29.00
CA THR A 384 53.71 -2.08 -30.42
C THR A 384 52.71 -1.05 -30.92
N PHE A 385 51.54 -0.94 -30.29
CA PHE A 385 50.53 0.05 -30.64
C PHE A 385 51.07 1.50 -30.62
N LEU A 386 51.79 1.88 -29.56
CA LEU A 386 52.34 3.24 -29.47
C LEU A 386 53.46 3.48 -30.49
N SER A 387 54.20 2.45 -30.88
CA SER A 387 55.27 2.53 -31.87
C SER A 387 54.72 2.71 -33.28
N GLU A 388 53.67 1.97 -33.64
CA GLU A 388 52.91 2.12 -34.89
C GLU A 388 52.31 3.52 -35.01
N GLU A 389 51.66 4.01 -33.95
CA GLU A 389 51.04 5.33 -33.95
C GLU A 389 52.06 6.47 -34.07
N VAL A 390 53.24 6.33 -33.44
CA VAL A 390 54.34 7.29 -33.58
C VAL A 390 54.96 7.23 -34.98
N ALA A 391 55.13 6.04 -35.54
CA ALA A 391 55.64 5.85 -36.91
C ALA A 391 54.69 6.47 -37.94
N TRP A 392 53.39 6.20 -37.82
CA TRP A 392 52.34 6.78 -38.66
C TRP A 392 52.31 8.31 -38.57
N LEU A 393 52.46 8.88 -37.37
CA LEU A 393 52.53 10.33 -37.19
C LEU A 393 53.76 10.95 -37.88
N ASN A 394 54.91 10.30 -37.81
CA ASN A 394 56.15 10.76 -38.45
C ASN A 394 56.05 10.69 -39.99
N GLU A 395 55.47 9.61 -40.52
CA GLU A 395 55.24 9.44 -41.96
C GLU A 395 54.28 10.52 -42.49
N LYS A 396 53.19 10.76 -41.77
CA LYS A 396 52.23 11.81 -42.09
C LYS A 396 52.85 13.22 -42.06
N GLU A 397 53.78 13.48 -41.15
CA GLU A 397 54.51 14.75 -41.09
C GLU A 397 55.43 14.91 -42.31
N LYS A 398 56.07 13.83 -42.76
CA LYS A 398 56.90 13.82 -43.97
C LYS A 398 56.06 14.09 -45.22
N GLU A 399 54.94 13.38 -45.41
CA GLU A 399 54.02 13.64 -46.51
C GLU A 399 53.49 15.07 -46.53
N ALA A 400 53.18 15.62 -45.34
CA ALA A 400 52.70 16.98 -45.21
C ALA A 400 53.76 18.00 -45.68
N LYS A 401 55.04 17.80 -45.35
CA LYS A 401 56.14 18.66 -45.82
C LYS A 401 56.29 18.62 -47.34
N GLU A 402 56.19 17.44 -47.95
CA GLU A 402 56.26 17.27 -49.41
C GLU A 402 55.07 17.92 -50.12
N LYS A 403 53.85 17.73 -49.61
CA LYS A 403 52.64 18.38 -50.13
C LYS A 403 52.68 19.91 -49.95
N ALA A 404 53.17 20.40 -48.82
CA ALA A 404 53.34 21.83 -48.59
C ALA A 404 54.34 22.47 -49.58
N ALA A 405 55.44 21.77 -49.89
CA ALA A 405 56.41 22.22 -50.87
C ALA A 405 55.82 22.30 -52.30
N SER A 406 55.00 21.32 -52.70
CA SER A 406 54.34 21.33 -54.02
C SER A 406 53.29 22.45 -54.13
N ILE A 407 52.51 22.70 -53.07
CA ILE A 407 51.57 23.82 -52.99
C ILE A 407 52.33 25.16 -53.07
N ASN A 408 53.46 25.29 -52.36
CA ASN A 408 54.29 26.49 -52.40
C ASN A 408 54.85 26.78 -53.80
N LYS A 409 55.20 25.75 -54.56
CA LYS A 409 55.58 25.87 -55.98
C LYS A 409 54.43 26.43 -56.82
N LYS A 410 53.20 25.96 -56.58
CA LYS A 410 51.99 26.44 -57.26
C LYS A 410 51.63 27.89 -56.90
N ILE A 411 51.82 28.31 -55.64
CA ILE A 411 51.67 29.71 -55.21
C ILE A 411 52.69 30.60 -55.93
N LYS A 412 53.96 30.19 -55.98
CA LYS A 412 55.02 30.94 -56.69
C LYS A 412 54.70 31.07 -58.18
N GLN A 413 54.18 30.02 -58.80
CA GLN A 413 53.73 30.03 -60.19
C GLN A 413 52.58 31.03 -60.39
N LEU A 414 51.51 30.96 -59.59
CA LEU A 414 50.36 31.87 -59.68
C LEU A 414 50.76 33.33 -59.44
N LYS A 415 51.69 33.61 -58.51
CA LYS A 415 52.23 34.96 -58.28
C LYS A 415 53.07 35.46 -59.47
N LYS A 416 53.75 34.56 -60.17
CA LYS A 416 54.52 34.89 -61.39
C LYS A 416 53.59 35.18 -62.56
N GLU A 417 52.57 34.34 -62.77
CA GLU A 417 51.52 34.53 -63.79
C GLU A 417 50.77 35.85 -63.55
N PHE A 418 50.35 36.12 -62.31
CA PHE A 418 49.67 37.37 -61.97
C PHE A 418 50.52 38.63 -62.23
N LYS A 419 51.85 38.56 -62.03
CA LYS A 419 52.76 39.68 -62.32
C LYS A 419 53.03 39.88 -63.82
N ALA A 420 52.81 38.86 -64.65
CA ALA A 420 53.02 38.92 -66.09
C ALA A 420 51.80 39.43 -66.86
N GLU A 421 50.65 39.55 -66.18
CA GLU A 421 49.39 40.04 -66.77
C GLU A 421 49.45 41.56 -66.99
N ILE A 422 49.19 42.00 -68.22
CA ILE A 422 49.22 43.42 -68.61
C ILE A 422 47.77 43.96 -68.57
N ASP A 423 47.54 45.00 -67.76
CA ASP A 423 46.23 45.65 -67.54
C ASP A 423 45.08 44.70 -67.08
N PRO A 424 45.22 43.99 -65.94
CA PRO A 424 44.25 42.99 -65.50
C PRO A 424 42.93 43.60 -65.01
N SER A 425 41.81 43.04 -65.49
CA SER A 425 40.47 43.42 -65.00
C SER A 425 40.30 43.19 -63.49
N LYS A 426 39.39 43.94 -62.84
CA LYS A 426 39.05 43.76 -61.40
C LYS A 426 38.63 42.31 -61.06
N SER A 427 38.01 41.60 -62.01
CA SER A 427 37.64 40.19 -61.88
C SER A 427 38.88 39.28 -61.87
N THR A 428 39.82 39.52 -62.78
CA THR A 428 41.10 38.79 -62.90
C THR A 428 41.95 38.97 -61.64
N ILE A 429 42.08 40.21 -61.14
CA ILE A 429 42.77 40.51 -59.88
C ILE A 429 42.13 39.76 -58.71
N ASN A 430 40.79 39.80 -58.61
CA ASN A 430 40.09 39.11 -57.53
C ASN A 430 40.23 37.58 -57.63
N TRP A 431 40.24 37.02 -58.85
CA TRP A 431 40.44 35.60 -59.09
C TRP A 431 41.84 35.15 -58.64
N TYR A 432 42.91 35.83 -59.08
CA TYR A 432 44.28 35.50 -58.67
C TYR A 432 44.46 35.65 -57.16
N ASN A 433 44.00 36.76 -56.58
CA ASN A 433 44.08 36.97 -55.13
C ASN A 433 43.32 35.90 -54.34
N LYS A 434 42.10 35.52 -54.76
CA LYS A 434 41.33 34.46 -54.12
C LYS A 434 41.98 33.09 -54.26
N LYS A 435 42.56 32.80 -55.43
CA LYS A 435 43.21 31.51 -55.72
C LYS A 435 44.55 31.37 -55.00
N ILE A 436 45.37 32.42 -54.99
CA ILE A 436 46.61 32.50 -54.21
C ILE A 436 46.30 32.33 -52.73
N LYS A 437 45.31 33.07 -52.21
CA LYS A 437 44.86 32.97 -50.82
C LYS A 437 44.39 31.55 -50.47
N TYR A 438 43.62 30.91 -51.35
CA TYR A 438 43.19 29.52 -51.17
C TYR A 438 44.38 28.56 -51.05
N TYR A 439 45.39 28.67 -51.93
CA TYR A 439 46.57 27.83 -51.84
C TYR A 439 47.44 28.16 -50.62
N GLU A 440 47.52 29.43 -50.20
CA GLU A 440 48.20 29.85 -48.96
C GLU A 440 47.52 29.26 -47.71
N GLU A 441 46.19 29.32 -47.63
CA GLU A 441 45.42 28.68 -46.55
C GLU A 441 45.54 27.15 -46.58
N TRP A 442 45.50 26.55 -47.77
CA TRP A 442 45.65 25.09 -47.92
C TRP A 442 47.06 24.62 -47.52
N LYS A 443 48.10 25.38 -47.85
CA LYS A 443 49.48 25.12 -47.39
C LYS A 443 49.53 25.12 -45.86
N ILE A 444 48.96 26.13 -45.20
CA ILE A 444 48.93 26.23 -43.74
C ILE A 444 48.17 25.04 -43.13
N GLU A 445 47.03 24.63 -43.72
CA GLU A 445 46.28 23.46 -43.24
C GLU A 445 47.10 22.17 -43.32
N VAL A 446 47.88 22.00 -44.40
CA VAL A 446 48.75 20.84 -44.60
C VAL A 446 49.93 20.87 -43.63
N GLU A 447 50.62 22.00 -43.49
CA GLU A 447 51.81 22.15 -42.62
C GLU A 447 51.47 21.95 -41.13
N GLU A 448 50.32 22.46 -40.68
CA GLU A 448 49.92 22.38 -39.27
C GLU A 448 49.13 21.10 -38.96
N GLY A 449 48.54 20.49 -39.99
CA GLY A 449 47.60 19.39 -39.88
C GLY A 449 46.16 19.87 -39.61
N LYS A 450 45.20 19.18 -40.24
CA LYS A 450 43.75 19.47 -40.23
C LYS A 450 43.16 19.79 -38.86
N ASN A 451 43.60 19.12 -37.80
CA ASN A 451 43.10 19.35 -36.44
C ASN A 451 43.63 20.66 -35.82
N ASN A 452 44.91 20.99 -36.02
CA ASN A 452 45.51 22.24 -35.55
C ASN A 452 44.97 23.44 -36.33
N PHE A 453 44.80 23.30 -37.64
CA PHE A 453 44.18 24.33 -38.48
C PHE A 453 42.73 24.62 -38.08
N LYS A 454 41.91 23.57 -37.90
CA LYS A 454 40.54 23.71 -37.38
C LYS A 454 40.51 24.35 -35.99
N LEU A 455 41.46 24.01 -35.12
CA LEU A 455 41.57 24.61 -33.80
C LEU A 455 41.84 26.12 -33.90
N ARG A 456 42.79 26.53 -34.75
CA ARG A 456 43.09 27.95 -35.01
C ARG A 456 41.85 28.70 -35.52
N MET A 457 41.18 28.18 -36.54
CA MET A 457 39.96 28.78 -37.09
C MET A 457 38.84 28.92 -36.05
N ILE A 458 38.71 27.94 -35.14
CA ILE A 458 37.74 28.02 -34.05
C ILE A 458 38.15 29.08 -33.02
N VAL A 459 39.44 29.17 -32.69
CA VAL A 459 39.98 30.18 -31.76
C VAL A 459 39.78 31.59 -32.32
N GLU A 460 40.05 31.80 -33.61
CA GLU A 460 39.85 33.07 -34.29
C GLU A 460 38.37 33.46 -34.35
N LYS A 461 37.50 32.54 -34.77
CA LYS A 461 36.04 32.75 -34.72
C LYS A 461 35.52 33.05 -33.31
N LEU A 462 36.10 32.41 -32.29
CA LEU A 462 35.76 32.69 -30.89
C LEU A 462 36.20 34.10 -30.49
N LYS A 463 37.37 34.54 -30.95
CA LYS A 463 37.88 35.91 -30.72
C LYS A 463 36.95 36.94 -31.36
N ASP A 464 36.56 36.75 -32.62
CA ASP A 464 35.67 37.67 -33.33
C ASP A 464 34.29 37.76 -32.68
N ILE A 465 33.68 36.62 -32.33
CA ILE A 465 32.37 36.59 -31.69
C ILE A 465 32.44 37.24 -30.29
N LYS A 466 33.53 37.02 -29.55
CA LYS A 466 33.75 37.67 -28.25
C LYS A 466 33.89 39.19 -28.41
N GLN A 467 34.67 39.64 -29.38
CA GLN A 467 34.84 41.07 -29.68
C GLN A 467 33.51 41.73 -30.08
N ILE A 468 32.70 41.08 -30.92
CA ILE A 468 31.37 41.58 -31.31
C ILE A 468 30.45 41.70 -30.10
N ASN A 469 30.45 40.68 -29.23
CA ASN A 469 29.65 40.70 -28.00
C ASN A 469 30.14 41.78 -27.02
N GLU A 470 31.45 41.97 -26.87
CA GLU A 470 32.03 43.05 -26.06
C GLU A 470 31.63 44.43 -26.60
N ASN A 471 31.74 44.65 -27.91
CA ASN A 471 31.31 45.89 -28.54
C ASN A 471 29.81 46.17 -28.31
N LYS A 472 28.97 45.12 -28.38
CA LYS A 472 27.54 45.22 -28.08
C LYS A 472 27.26 45.51 -26.61
N ILE A 473 28.02 44.91 -25.69
CA ILE A 473 27.93 45.17 -24.25
C ILE A 473 28.32 46.63 -23.98
N ASN A 474 29.40 47.11 -24.61
CA ASN A 474 29.88 48.48 -24.48
C ASN A 474 28.86 49.48 -25.03
N ASP A 475 28.27 49.24 -26.21
CA ASP A 475 27.18 50.08 -26.75
C ASP A 475 25.95 50.12 -25.83
N LEU A 476 25.50 48.95 -25.34
CA LEU A 476 24.40 48.87 -24.38
C LEU A 476 24.72 49.57 -23.06
N ALA A 477 25.96 49.49 -22.59
CA ALA A 477 26.43 50.17 -21.39
C ALA A 477 26.44 51.70 -21.58
N SER A 478 26.97 52.20 -22.70
CA SER A 478 26.98 53.63 -23.03
C SER A 478 25.56 54.19 -23.16
N ARG A 479 24.65 53.47 -23.82
CA ARG A 479 23.23 53.88 -23.91
C ARG A 479 22.54 53.85 -22.55
N LEU A 480 22.83 52.85 -21.72
CA LEU A 480 22.29 52.78 -20.37
C LEU A 480 22.80 53.95 -19.53
N ASP A 481 24.06 54.36 -19.69
CA ASP A 481 24.64 55.50 -18.97
C ASP A 481 24.01 56.83 -19.40
N LEU A 482 23.80 57.03 -20.70
CA LEU A 482 23.03 58.16 -21.26
C LEU A 482 21.61 58.24 -20.68
N VAL A 483 20.88 57.12 -20.64
CA VAL A 483 19.53 57.10 -20.06
C VAL A 483 19.58 57.23 -18.53
N ALA A 484 20.63 56.73 -17.87
CA ALA A 484 20.83 56.88 -16.43
C ALA A 484 21.06 58.34 -16.03
N THR A 485 21.83 59.11 -16.80
CA THR A 485 22.03 60.55 -16.54
C THR A 485 20.74 61.36 -16.74
N GLN A 486 19.86 60.92 -17.65
CA GLN A 486 18.52 61.50 -17.81
C GLN A 486 17.55 61.10 -16.69
N ALA A 487 17.59 59.85 -16.23
CA ALA A 487 16.77 59.33 -15.14
C ALA A 487 17.18 59.89 -13.77
N PHE A 488 18.49 60.12 -13.57
CA PHE A 488 19.08 60.57 -12.33
C PHE A 488 19.87 61.88 -12.56
N ARG A 489 19.18 63.03 -12.47
CA ARG A 489 19.83 64.34 -12.61
C ARG A 489 20.58 64.70 -11.33
N LYS A 490 21.83 65.16 -11.45
CA LYS A 490 22.58 65.76 -10.33
C LYS A 490 22.07 67.18 -10.12
N VAL A 491 21.59 67.49 -8.92
CA VAL A 491 21.15 68.84 -8.53
C VAL A 491 21.97 69.26 -7.32
N SER A 492 22.52 70.47 -7.33
CA SER A 492 23.23 71.02 -6.17
C SER A 492 22.33 70.94 -4.93
N VAL A 493 22.89 70.50 -3.80
CA VAL A 493 22.13 70.35 -2.55
C VAL A 493 21.53 71.69 -2.12
N THR A 494 22.24 72.78 -2.38
CA THR A 494 21.84 74.14 -2.07
C THR A 494 21.12 74.83 -3.24
N SER A 495 20.75 74.13 -4.32
CA SER A 495 20.10 74.71 -5.52
C SER A 495 18.94 75.67 -5.20
N LYS A 496 18.07 75.32 -4.24
CA LYS A 496 16.95 76.19 -3.82
C LYS A 496 17.42 77.45 -3.08
N ILE A 497 18.52 77.35 -2.34
CA ILE A 497 19.13 78.46 -1.58
C ILE A 497 19.97 79.31 -2.53
N ASN A 498 20.75 78.71 -3.44
CA ASN A 498 21.50 79.39 -4.49
C ASN A 498 20.58 80.22 -5.40
N ASN A 499 19.39 79.72 -5.76
CA ASN A 499 18.39 80.49 -6.52
C ASN A 499 17.78 81.66 -5.74
N LYS A 500 17.78 81.60 -4.40
CA LYS A 500 17.37 82.72 -3.54
C LYS A 500 18.50 83.74 -3.38
N ILE A 501 19.74 83.27 -3.15
CA ILE A 501 20.95 84.09 -3.11
C ILE A 501 21.18 84.82 -4.45
N SER A 502 20.94 84.18 -5.59
CA SER A 502 21.10 84.83 -6.91
C SER A 502 20.12 85.98 -7.14
N LYS A 503 18.97 85.98 -6.43
CA LYS A 503 17.99 87.07 -6.46
C LYS A 503 18.29 88.14 -5.42
N ASN A 504 19.07 87.83 -4.38
CA ASN A 504 19.45 88.76 -3.32
C ASN A 504 20.89 88.47 -2.82
N PRO A 505 21.94 88.99 -3.48
CA PRO A 505 23.32 88.51 -3.31
C PRO A 505 24.00 88.81 -1.96
N ASN A 506 23.50 89.82 -1.22
CA ASN A 506 24.15 90.32 0.01
C ASN A 506 23.46 89.84 1.31
N ASP A 507 22.53 88.90 1.23
CA ASP A 507 21.81 88.36 2.38
C ASP A 507 22.68 87.35 3.15
N LYS A 508 23.24 87.78 4.29
CA LYS A 508 24.10 86.96 5.16
C LYS A 508 23.36 85.75 5.75
N GLU A 509 22.05 85.83 5.97
CA GLU A 509 21.26 84.76 6.55
C GLU A 509 21.09 83.59 5.55
N LEU A 510 20.86 83.92 4.27
CA LEU A 510 20.80 82.93 3.18
C LEU A 510 22.15 82.21 2.94
N ILE A 511 23.28 82.91 3.12
CA ILE A 511 24.63 82.33 3.02
C ILE A 511 24.90 81.37 4.19
N ASN A 512 24.51 81.72 5.42
CA ASN A 512 24.61 80.82 6.57
C ASN A 512 23.73 79.57 6.41
N LEU A 513 22.48 79.75 5.99
CA LEU A 513 21.57 78.63 5.66
C LEU A 513 22.13 77.70 4.58
N LYS A 514 22.84 78.23 3.60
CA LYS A 514 23.54 77.45 2.57
C LYS A 514 24.65 76.58 3.18
N ASN A 515 25.47 77.17 4.04
CA ASN A 515 26.58 76.49 4.71
C ASN A 515 26.05 75.41 5.68
N GLU A 516 25.06 75.71 6.50
CA GLU A 516 24.41 74.74 7.40
C GLU A 516 23.77 73.57 6.64
N ALA A 517 23.07 73.85 5.52
CA ALA A 517 22.48 72.81 4.70
C ALA A 517 23.53 71.90 4.03
N PHE A 518 24.70 72.45 3.70
CA PHE A 518 25.83 71.69 3.16
C PHE A 518 26.49 70.83 4.24
N VAL A 519 26.78 71.39 5.42
CA VAL A 519 27.33 70.66 6.58
C VAL A 519 26.40 69.51 6.98
N LYS A 520 25.09 69.75 7.08
CA LYS A 520 24.10 68.69 7.40
C LYS A 520 24.07 67.58 6.34
N PHE A 521 24.27 67.92 5.07
CA PHE A 521 24.38 66.94 3.99
C PHE A 521 25.69 66.15 4.07
N GLU A 522 26.81 66.82 4.32
CA GLU A 522 28.14 66.23 4.49
C GLU A 522 28.15 65.22 5.65
N THR A 523 27.66 65.62 6.82
CA THR A 523 27.53 64.72 8.00
C THR A 523 26.68 63.50 7.66
N LYS A 524 25.56 63.68 6.96
CA LYS A 524 24.67 62.57 6.57
C LYS A 524 25.34 61.60 5.59
N GLN A 525 26.06 62.10 4.59
CA GLN A 525 26.76 61.27 3.60
C GLN A 525 27.93 60.52 4.24
N ASN A 526 28.74 61.19 5.07
CA ASN A 526 29.86 60.57 5.79
C ASN A 526 29.38 59.45 6.73
N ASN A 527 28.26 59.65 7.44
CA ASN A 527 27.66 58.59 8.26
C ASN A 527 27.21 57.38 7.42
N LEU A 528 26.64 57.60 6.23
CA LEU A 528 26.22 56.51 5.32
C LEU A 528 27.41 55.78 4.70
N ILE A 529 28.47 56.49 4.33
CA ILE A 529 29.72 55.92 3.83
C ILE A 529 30.34 55.04 4.91
N LYS A 530 30.52 55.57 6.12
CA LYS A 530 31.07 54.84 7.27
C LYS A 530 30.27 53.56 7.56
N ALA A 531 28.94 53.66 7.64
CA ALA A 531 28.08 52.50 7.89
C ALA A 531 28.15 51.42 6.78
N LYS A 532 28.40 51.81 5.52
CA LYS A 532 28.58 50.85 4.41
C LYS A 532 29.98 50.24 4.39
N ASP A 533 31.00 51.02 4.72
CA ASP A 533 32.39 50.57 4.78
C ASP A 533 32.62 49.60 5.96
N GLU A 534 31.98 49.86 7.11
CA GLU A 534 31.89 48.92 8.23
C GLU A 534 31.25 47.58 7.80
N LYS A 535 30.19 47.61 6.98
CA LYS A 535 29.58 46.39 6.42
C LYS A 535 30.52 45.63 5.50
N VAL A 536 31.26 46.32 4.63
CA VAL A 536 32.27 45.70 3.75
C VAL A 536 33.35 45.03 4.59
N THR A 537 33.85 45.73 5.60
CA THR A 537 34.88 45.23 6.53
C THR A 537 34.38 44.00 7.29
N HIS A 538 33.16 44.03 7.82
CA HIS A 538 32.53 42.89 8.49
C HIS A 538 32.38 41.68 7.56
N ILE A 539 31.98 41.88 6.31
CA ILE A 539 31.92 40.79 5.32
C ILE A 539 33.31 40.22 5.04
N LYS A 540 34.34 41.07 4.83
CA LYS A 540 35.73 40.64 4.60
C LYS A 540 36.28 39.84 5.78
N LEU A 541 36.04 40.28 7.02
CA LEU A 541 36.40 39.55 8.25
C LEU A 541 35.70 38.19 8.34
N ALA A 542 34.40 38.12 8.01
CA ALA A 542 33.65 36.87 8.01
C ALA A 542 34.19 35.88 6.94
N ILE A 543 34.64 36.36 5.78
CA ILE A 543 35.31 35.55 4.76
C ILE A 543 36.63 35.00 5.29
N ALA A 544 37.46 35.83 5.95
CA ALA A 544 38.73 35.42 6.53
C ALA A 544 38.53 34.32 7.59
N LYS A 545 37.57 34.50 8.51
CA LYS A 545 37.21 33.50 9.53
C LYS A 545 36.74 32.18 8.93
N GLN A 546 35.95 32.20 7.84
CA GLN A 546 35.56 30.97 7.15
C GLN A 546 36.72 30.32 6.39
N LYS A 547 37.63 31.11 5.80
CA LYS A 547 38.81 30.60 5.11
C LYS A 547 39.72 29.83 6.07
N GLU A 548 39.98 30.40 7.25
CA GLU A 548 40.72 29.75 8.33
C GLU A 548 40.04 28.47 8.82
N LYS A 549 38.71 28.49 9.00
CA LYS A 549 37.93 27.30 9.39
C LYS A 549 38.03 26.13 8.40
N TYR A 550 37.95 26.41 7.09
CA TYR A 550 37.95 25.35 6.06
C TYR A 550 39.34 24.97 5.56
N PHE A 551 40.31 25.88 5.65
CA PHE A 551 41.68 25.72 5.18
C PHE A 551 42.66 26.27 6.23
N PRO A 552 42.78 25.58 7.39
CA PRO A 552 43.73 25.98 8.43
C PRO A 552 45.16 25.86 7.91
N THR A 553 46.01 26.80 8.30
CA THR A 553 47.43 26.86 7.90
C THR A 553 48.29 25.81 8.61
N ASN A 554 47.90 25.39 9.82
CA ASN A 554 48.51 24.28 10.56
C ASN A 554 47.64 23.02 10.45
N ILE A 555 48.08 22.05 9.64
CA ILE A 555 47.35 20.80 9.38
C ILE A 555 47.62 19.75 10.48
N ASP A 556 48.77 19.84 11.16
CA ASP A 556 49.27 18.80 12.05
C ASP A 556 48.51 18.68 13.39
N GLU A 557 47.92 19.76 13.89
CA GLU A 557 47.17 19.76 15.18
C GLU A 557 45.67 19.43 15.03
N ALA A 558 45.07 19.65 13.85
CA ALA A 558 43.61 19.66 13.68
C ALA A 558 42.97 18.25 13.61
N ASN A 559 43.73 17.22 13.21
CA ASN A 559 43.18 15.88 12.95
C ASN A 559 43.67 14.79 13.91
N PHE A 560 44.80 14.96 14.59
CA PHE A 560 45.35 13.95 15.50
C PHE A 560 44.84 14.04 16.94
N THR A 561 44.25 15.17 17.34
CA THR A 561 43.85 15.46 18.74
C THR A 561 42.44 14.97 19.12
N LYS A 562 41.59 14.60 18.17
CA LYS A 562 40.24 14.10 18.51
C LYS A 562 40.33 12.68 19.03
N GLY A 563 39.97 12.45 20.30
CA GLY A 563 39.84 11.12 20.89
C GLY A 563 38.83 10.24 20.12
N PHE A 564 38.89 8.92 20.33
CA PHE A 564 38.00 7.93 19.68
C PHE A 564 36.52 8.35 19.74
N PHE A 565 36.05 8.80 20.91
CA PHE A 565 34.69 9.30 21.11
C PHE A 565 34.33 10.47 20.19
N ALA A 566 35.20 11.48 20.06
CA ALA A 566 34.94 12.64 19.21
C ALA A 566 34.87 12.29 17.70
N ARG A 567 35.49 11.19 17.28
CA ARG A 567 35.43 10.69 15.90
C ARG A 567 34.19 9.83 15.64
N SER A 568 33.79 9.04 16.65
CA SER A 568 32.76 8.00 16.51
C SER A 568 31.40 8.37 17.10
N TRP A 569 31.25 9.48 17.84
CA TRP A 569 30.02 9.82 18.56
C TRP A 569 28.76 9.80 17.68
N LYS A 570 28.84 10.25 16.43
CA LYS A 570 27.68 10.20 15.51
C LYS A 570 27.28 8.77 15.16
N VAL A 571 28.26 7.88 14.99
CA VAL A 571 28.02 6.46 14.73
C VAL A 571 27.46 5.81 15.99
N LEU A 572 28.06 6.08 17.16
CA LEU A 572 27.58 5.57 18.44
C LEU A 572 26.16 6.03 18.75
N LEU A 573 25.82 7.29 18.49
CA LEU A 573 24.49 7.84 18.69
C LEU A 573 23.47 7.18 17.75
N VAL A 574 23.81 7.01 16.46
CA VAL A 574 22.92 6.31 15.51
C VAL A 574 22.78 4.84 15.90
N SER A 575 23.85 4.18 16.32
CA SER A 575 23.81 2.80 16.80
C SER A 575 23.00 2.66 18.09
N LEU A 576 23.09 3.62 19.01
CA LEU A 576 22.29 3.65 20.24
C LEU A 576 20.82 3.88 19.93
N LEU A 577 20.49 4.86 19.08
CA LEU A 577 19.10 5.09 18.64
C LEU A 577 18.53 3.85 17.95
N PHE A 578 19.31 3.22 17.07
CA PHE A 578 18.90 1.97 16.43
C PHE A 578 18.68 0.86 17.46
N LEU A 579 19.60 0.70 18.42
CA LEU A 579 19.48 -0.31 19.46
C LEU A 579 18.26 -0.07 20.34
N VAL A 580 18.00 1.17 20.77
CA VAL A 580 16.81 1.53 21.56
C VAL A 580 15.53 1.30 20.75
N SER A 581 15.47 1.74 19.49
CA SER A 581 14.32 1.51 18.61
C SER A 581 14.10 0.02 18.34
N PHE A 582 15.17 -0.74 18.13
CA PHE A 582 15.08 -2.17 17.90
C PHE A 582 14.67 -2.92 19.18
N THR A 583 15.20 -2.54 20.35
CA THR A 583 14.76 -3.08 21.64
C THR A 583 13.29 -2.74 21.90
N GLY A 584 12.86 -1.51 21.63
CA GLY A 584 11.46 -1.11 21.72
C GLY A 584 10.58 -1.93 20.77
N LEU A 585 11.03 -2.16 19.54
CA LEU A 585 10.34 -3.01 18.57
C LEU A 585 10.29 -4.48 19.03
N THR A 586 11.38 -5.01 19.58
CA THR A 586 11.41 -6.40 20.10
C THR A 586 10.52 -6.56 21.31
N VAL A 587 10.47 -5.56 22.20
CA VAL A 587 9.58 -5.57 23.37
C VAL A 587 8.13 -5.46 22.90
N ALA A 588 7.82 -4.53 22.00
CA ALA A 588 6.49 -4.41 21.41
C ALA A 588 6.06 -5.69 20.70
N PHE A 589 6.97 -6.33 19.95
CA PHE A 589 6.73 -7.62 19.31
C PHE A 589 6.44 -8.71 20.35
N VAL A 590 7.30 -8.88 21.35
CA VAL A 590 7.11 -9.92 22.38
C VAL A 590 5.81 -9.69 23.16
N MET A 591 5.51 -8.45 23.54
CA MET A 591 4.29 -8.12 24.28
C MET A 591 3.01 -8.33 23.45
N ASN A 592 3.07 -8.18 22.14
CA ASN A 592 1.89 -8.24 21.27
C ASN A 592 1.65 -9.59 20.60
N ASN A 593 2.53 -10.56 20.79
CA ASN A 593 2.53 -11.84 20.07
C ASN A 593 2.53 -13.07 21.00
N ILE A 594 2.28 -12.83 22.29
CA ILE A 594 1.85 -13.85 23.23
C ILE A 594 0.32 -13.80 23.19
N TYR A 595 -0.28 -14.81 22.58
CA TYR A 595 -1.74 -14.99 22.60
C TYR A 595 -2.02 -16.17 23.49
N ASP A 596 -2.97 -15.98 24.39
CA ASP A 596 -3.43 -17.03 25.29
C ASP A 596 -4.58 -17.82 24.65
N LEU A 597 -5.22 -17.26 23.62
CA LEU A 597 -6.28 -17.93 22.86
C LEU A 597 -6.26 -17.52 21.38
N VAL A 598 -6.30 -18.49 20.46
CA VAL A 598 -6.42 -18.23 19.02
C VAL A 598 -7.69 -18.84 18.46
N ILE A 599 -8.51 -18.00 17.83
CA ILE A 599 -9.84 -18.36 17.33
C ILE A 599 -9.89 -18.15 15.82
N GLY A 600 -10.39 -19.15 15.08
CA GLY A 600 -10.64 -19.06 13.64
C GLY A 600 -12.14 -19.12 13.35
N ASN A 601 -12.75 -18.02 12.90
CA ASN A 601 -14.15 -17.98 12.51
C ASN A 601 -14.27 -17.81 10.98
N TRP A 602 -15.21 -18.49 10.33
CA TRP A 602 -15.57 -18.20 8.96
C TRP A 602 -16.80 -17.27 8.99
N GLY A 603 -16.65 -16.04 8.48
CA GLY A 603 -17.67 -14.98 8.61
C GLY A 603 -17.39 -13.92 9.68
N GLU A 604 -18.10 -12.80 9.60
CA GLU A 604 -17.99 -11.63 10.49
C GLU A 604 -19.23 -11.63 11.41
N TYR A 605 -19.11 -12.21 12.61
CA TYR A 605 -20.26 -12.45 13.50
C TYR A 605 -19.99 -12.17 14.99
N ILE A 606 -19.00 -11.33 15.32
CA ILE A 606 -18.81 -10.91 16.72
C ILE A 606 -18.38 -9.45 16.79
N ASP A 607 -19.01 -8.68 17.67
CA ASP A 607 -18.57 -7.31 17.94
C ASP A 607 -17.13 -7.33 18.53
N PRO A 608 -16.17 -6.60 17.92
CA PRO A 608 -14.83 -6.42 18.49
C PRO A 608 -14.80 -5.86 19.92
N SER A 609 -15.89 -5.25 20.40
CA SER A 609 -16.05 -4.79 21.78
C SER A 609 -16.11 -5.98 22.76
N LEU A 610 -16.89 -7.02 22.46
CA LEU A 610 -17.03 -8.23 23.28
C LEU A 610 -15.70 -8.97 23.43
N ILE A 611 -14.90 -9.05 22.37
CA ILE A 611 -13.55 -9.62 22.44
C ILE A 611 -12.67 -8.83 23.42
N LYS A 612 -12.78 -7.50 23.47
CA LYS A 612 -12.02 -6.67 24.42
C LYS A 612 -12.51 -6.83 25.85
N GLU A 613 -13.79 -7.06 26.05
CA GLU A 613 -14.37 -7.34 27.35
C GLU A 613 -13.87 -8.67 27.90
N PHE A 614 -13.89 -9.73 27.09
CA PHE A 614 -13.28 -11.00 27.44
C PHE A 614 -11.78 -10.87 27.76
N GLU A 615 -11.00 -10.19 26.89
CA GLU A 615 -9.56 -9.95 27.14
C GLU A 615 -9.33 -9.24 28.49
N LYS A 616 -10.25 -8.35 28.90
CA LYS A 616 -10.14 -7.56 30.12
C LYS A 616 -10.57 -8.35 31.36
N GLU A 617 -11.65 -9.12 31.26
CA GLU A 617 -12.21 -9.92 32.35
C GLU A 617 -11.27 -11.06 32.74
N TYR A 618 -10.82 -11.84 31.77
CA TYR A 618 -9.95 -12.99 31.99
C TYR A 618 -8.46 -12.63 31.98
N ASN A 619 -8.13 -11.36 31.70
CA ASN A 619 -6.75 -10.87 31.57
C ASN A 619 -5.91 -11.70 30.59
N VAL A 620 -6.50 -11.99 29.42
CA VAL A 620 -5.93 -12.81 28.34
C VAL A 620 -5.81 -12.00 27.05
N LYS A 621 -5.06 -12.52 26.08
CA LYS A 621 -4.98 -11.98 24.72
C LYS A 621 -5.51 -12.94 23.68
N VAL A 622 -6.53 -12.47 22.94
CA VAL A 622 -7.21 -13.23 21.90
C VAL A 622 -6.65 -12.84 20.52
N ASN A 623 -6.38 -13.84 19.70
CA ASN A 623 -6.15 -13.68 18.26
C ASN A 623 -7.37 -14.20 17.52
N TYR A 624 -8.30 -13.31 17.19
CA TYR A 624 -9.50 -13.63 16.43
C TYR A 624 -9.21 -13.44 14.94
N GLN A 625 -9.31 -14.51 14.15
CA GLN A 625 -9.06 -14.51 12.71
C GLN A 625 -10.32 -14.89 11.95
N GLU A 626 -10.68 -14.06 10.99
CA GLU A 626 -11.86 -14.25 10.14
C GLU A 626 -11.47 -14.74 8.75
N TYR A 627 -12.35 -15.55 8.16
CA TYR A 627 -12.19 -16.11 6.82
C TYR A 627 -13.43 -15.87 5.97
N ASP A 628 -13.23 -15.82 4.66
CA ASP A 628 -14.28 -15.62 3.66
C ASP A 628 -15.13 -16.87 3.41
N SER A 629 -14.60 -18.06 3.74
CA SER A 629 -15.29 -19.34 3.59
C SER A 629 -14.77 -20.39 4.57
N ASN A 630 -15.60 -21.39 4.84
CA ASN A 630 -15.22 -22.60 5.57
C ASN A 630 -13.99 -23.28 4.95
N GLU A 631 -13.87 -23.29 3.62
CA GLU A 631 -12.75 -23.87 2.89
C GLU A 631 -11.44 -23.12 3.14
N THR A 632 -11.47 -21.79 3.24
CA THR A 632 -10.28 -21.00 3.56
C THR A 632 -9.80 -21.28 4.99
N LEU A 633 -10.72 -21.31 5.96
CA LEU A 633 -10.43 -21.70 7.36
C LEU A 633 -9.82 -23.11 7.41
N TYR A 634 -10.44 -24.06 6.72
CA TYR A 634 -9.98 -25.45 6.61
C TYR A 634 -8.58 -25.56 5.98
N ASN A 635 -8.32 -24.85 4.89
CA ASN A 635 -7.01 -24.86 4.24
C ASN A 635 -5.92 -24.29 5.16
N LYS A 636 -6.28 -23.32 6.03
CA LYS A 636 -5.34 -22.72 6.96
C LYS A 636 -4.90 -23.71 8.05
N LEU A 637 -5.76 -24.66 8.42
CA LEU A 637 -5.46 -25.72 9.40
C LEU A 637 -4.24 -26.60 9.05
N TYR A 638 -3.89 -26.72 7.77
CA TYR A 638 -2.67 -27.46 7.39
C TYR A 638 -1.37 -26.73 7.73
N THR A 639 -1.44 -25.42 7.96
CA THR A 639 -0.29 -24.56 8.26
C THR A 639 -0.34 -23.95 9.65
N PHE A 640 -1.50 -24.02 10.32
CA PHE A 640 -1.76 -23.33 11.56
C PHE A 640 -2.77 -24.09 12.43
N ASN A 641 -2.59 -24.09 13.75
CA ASN A 641 -3.51 -24.71 14.70
C ASN A 641 -4.23 -23.60 15.47
N TYR A 642 -5.55 -23.67 15.54
CA TYR A 642 -6.36 -22.80 16.39
C TYR A 642 -6.61 -23.50 17.74
N ASP A 643 -6.94 -22.73 18.76
CA ASP A 643 -7.47 -23.29 20.01
C ASP A 643 -8.98 -23.54 19.87
N LEU A 644 -9.71 -22.58 19.30
CA LEU A 644 -11.13 -22.66 18.96
C LEU A 644 -11.37 -22.33 17.48
N MET A 645 -12.39 -22.92 16.90
CA MET A 645 -12.87 -22.58 15.57
C MET A 645 -14.39 -22.50 15.56
N VAL A 646 -14.95 -21.78 14.59
CA VAL A 646 -16.40 -21.68 14.42
C VAL A 646 -16.83 -22.15 13.02
N PRO A 647 -16.67 -23.44 12.65
CA PRO A 647 -17.10 -23.99 11.36
C PRO A 647 -18.61 -24.32 11.30
N SER A 648 -19.15 -24.46 10.09
CA SER A 648 -20.52 -25.00 9.89
C SER A 648 -20.61 -26.50 10.14
N ASP A 649 -21.81 -27.01 10.40
CA ASP A 649 -22.12 -28.43 10.69
C ASP A 649 -21.34 -29.44 9.86
N TYR A 650 -21.36 -29.27 8.53
CA TYR A 650 -20.71 -30.21 7.65
C TYR A 650 -19.18 -30.18 7.73
N MET A 651 -18.62 -29.02 8.04
CA MET A 651 -17.19 -28.84 8.23
C MET A 651 -16.77 -29.38 9.59
N VAL A 652 -17.62 -29.30 10.62
CA VAL A 652 -17.43 -30.03 11.89
C VAL A 652 -17.32 -31.52 11.62
N GLN A 653 -18.30 -32.10 10.91
CA GLN A 653 -18.33 -33.53 10.57
C GLN A 653 -17.03 -33.95 9.88
N LYS A 654 -16.63 -33.23 8.83
CA LYS A 654 -15.39 -33.50 8.11
C LYS A 654 -14.13 -33.40 8.99
N LEU A 655 -14.02 -32.36 9.81
CA LEU A 655 -12.88 -32.18 10.71
C LEU A 655 -12.82 -33.26 11.78
N ALA A 656 -13.97 -33.71 12.28
CA ALA A 656 -14.07 -34.83 13.21
C ALA A 656 -13.64 -36.15 12.54
N GLU A 657 -14.12 -36.45 11.33
CA GLU A 657 -13.73 -37.64 10.54
C GLU A 657 -12.21 -37.66 10.23
N GLU A 658 -11.58 -36.49 10.06
CA GLU A 658 -10.13 -36.36 9.88
C GLU A 658 -9.32 -36.36 11.19
N GLY A 659 -9.99 -36.49 12.34
CA GLY A 659 -9.36 -36.51 13.68
C GLY A 659 -8.70 -35.19 14.06
N LYS A 660 -9.25 -34.05 13.61
CA LYS A 660 -8.73 -32.70 13.86
C LYS A 660 -9.36 -31.99 15.06
N LEU A 661 -10.49 -32.48 15.53
CA LEU A 661 -11.24 -31.92 16.65
C LEU A 661 -10.98 -32.68 17.95
N GLU A 662 -11.11 -31.96 19.06
CA GLU A 662 -11.11 -32.51 20.41
C GLU A 662 -12.57 -32.73 20.85
N PRO A 663 -12.94 -33.92 21.38
CA PRO A 663 -14.27 -34.08 21.98
C PRO A 663 -14.41 -33.18 23.22
N LEU A 664 -15.54 -32.49 23.31
CA LEU A 664 -15.79 -31.49 24.35
C LEU A 664 -16.11 -32.14 25.70
N ASP A 665 -15.58 -31.54 26.75
CA ASP A 665 -15.91 -31.84 28.15
C ASP A 665 -17.10 -30.97 28.56
N TYR A 666 -18.28 -31.57 28.50
CA TYR A 666 -19.54 -30.90 28.84
C TYR A 666 -19.68 -30.58 30.33
N SER A 667 -18.84 -31.15 31.21
CA SER A 667 -18.84 -30.76 32.63
C SER A 667 -18.24 -29.37 32.88
N ARG A 668 -17.59 -28.78 31.86
CA ARG A 668 -16.95 -27.46 31.91
C ARG A 668 -17.72 -26.36 31.20
N ILE A 669 -18.90 -26.68 30.66
CA ILE A 669 -19.74 -25.78 29.88
C ILE A 669 -20.94 -25.36 30.74
N ASN A 670 -21.16 -24.04 30.86
CA ASN A 670 -22.11 -23.44 31.81
C ASN A 670 -23.55 -23.27 31.25
N ALA A 671 -23.89 -23.96 30.17
CA ALA A 671 -25.26 -24.07 29.63
C ALA A 671 -25.54 -25.51 29.22
N TRP A 672 -26.65 -26.07 29.69
CA TRP A 672 -27.04 -27.46 29.47
C TRP A 672 -28.56 -27.63 29.65
N SER A 673 -29.23 -28.37 28.76
CA SER A 673 -30.66 -28.69 28.91
C SER A 673 -30.88 -29.82 29.94
N GLU A 674 -31.90 -29.67 30.80
CA GLU A 674 -32.29 -30.74 31.75
C GLU A 674 -32.93 -31.97 31.06
N GLU A 675 -33.47 -31.84 29.85
CA GLU A 675 -34.24 -32.91 29.16
C GLU A 675 -33.43 -33.79 28.18
N PHE A 676 -32.21 -33.38 27.81
CA PHE A 676 -31.32 -34.16 26.93
C PHE A 676 -31.00 -35.58 27.47
N GLY A 677 -31.27 -35.85 28.75
CA GLY A 677 -31.00 -37.11 29.45
C GLY A 677 -31.92 -38.30 29.12
N ASP A 678 -33.02 -38.12 28.39
CA ASP A 678 -33.95 -39.21 28.04
C ASP A 678 -33.76 -39.81 26.64
N PHE A 679 -32.98 -39.17 25.76
CA PHE A 679 -32.76 -39.64 24.37
C PHE A 679 -31.60 -40.62 24.20
N SER A 680 -31.00 -41.11 25.28
CA SER A 680 -29.95 -42.14 25.21
C SER A 680 -30.00 -43.14 26.39
N GLU A 681 -30.13 -44.41 26.06
CA GLU A 681 -29.58 -45.47 26.91
C GLU A 681 -28.04 -45.34 26.84
N GLY A 682 -27.44 -44.52 27.72
CA GLY A 682 -25.97 -44.41 27.79
C GLY A 682 -25.41 -43.13 28.41
N ILE A 683 -26.16 -42.04 28.48
CA ILE A 683 -25.67 -40.80 29.12
C ILE A 683 -25.76 -40.91 30.65
N ASN A 684 -24.66 -40.57 31.32
CA ASN A 684 -24.55 -40.64 32.78
C ASN A 684 -25.37 -39.52 33.44
N LYS A 685 -26.55 -39.87 33.97
CA LYS A 685 -27.61 -38.99 34.53
C LYS A 685 -27.23 -38.14 35.76
N ASN A 686 -25.95 -38.04 36.14
CA ASN A 686 -25.49 -37.49 37.43
C ASN A 686 -24.62 -36.21 37.36
N LYS A 687 -24.49 -35.55 36.21
CA LYS A 687 -23.63 -34.35 36.10
C LYS A 687 -24.45 -33.12 35.71
N LYS A 688 -24.94 -32.40 36.73
CA LYS A 688 -25.38 -31.01 36.59
C LYS A 688 -24.16 -30.07 36.47
N PRO A 689 -24.27 -28.91 35.79
CA PRO A 689 -23.27 -27.85 35.86
C PRO A 689 -23.01 -27.46 37.33
N SER A 690 -21.81 -27.01 37.67
CA SER A 690 -21.48 -26.56 39.03
C SER A 690 -22.39 -25.40 39.46
N GLU A 691 -23.02 -25.49 40.63
CA GLU A 691 -23.95 -24.50 41.21
C GLU A 691 -23.35 -23.07 41.37
N GLU A 692 -22.05 -22.88 41.18
CA GLU A 692 -21.34 -21.61 41.45
C GLU A 692 -21.48 -20.53 40.36
N PHE A 693 -22.00 -20.84 39.17
CA PHE A 693 -22.14 -19.88 38.06
C PHE A 693 -23.58 -19.87 37.49
N THR A 694 -24.52 -19.39 38.29
CA THR A 694 -25.77 -18.81 37.75
C THR A 694 -25.41 -17.45 37.17
N ALA A 695 -25.66 -17.26 35.86
CA ALA A 695 -25.39 -16.00 35.17
C ALA A 695 -26.07 -14.85 35.92
N LYS A 696 -25.29 -13.84 36.33
CA LYS A 696 -25.84 -12.58 36.84
C LYS A 696 -26.23 -11.71 35.66
N THR A 697 -27.41 -11.93 35.10
CA THR A 697 -28.09 -10.92 34.28
C THR A 697 -28.39 -9.69 35.14
N GLN A 698 -28.36 -8.50 34.54
CA GLN A 698 -28.73 -7.24 35.20
C GLN A 698 -30.24 -7.12 35.37
N SER A 699 -30.86 -7.99 36.15
CA SER A 699 -32.12 -7.74 36.86
C SER A 699 -32.24 -8.76 37.99
N GLU A 700 -32.53 -8.31 39.22
CA GLU A 700 -32.69 -9.18 40.40
C GLU A 700 -34.03 -9.96 40.38
N GLN A 701 -34.56 -10.31 39.20
CA GLN A 701 -35.76 -11.13 39.05
C GLN A 701 -35.38 -12.43 38.32
N GLU A 702 -35.30 -13.52 39.09
CA GLU A 702 -35.25 -14.93 38.65
C GLU A 702 -34.38 -15.20 37.40
N ALA A 703 -33.06 -15.26 37.58
CA ALA A 703 -32.14 -15.71 36.53
C ALA A 703 -32.33 -17.20 36.24
N GLU A 704 -33.16 -17.53 35.25
CA GLU A 704 -33.18 -18.85 34.64
C GLU A 704 -31.82 -19.11 33.95
N ALA A 705 -31.29 -20.33 34.12
CA ALA A 705 -30.04 -20.70 33.47
C ALA A 705 -30.24 -20.75 31.94
N LEU A 706 -29.30 -20.19 31.17
CA LEU A 706 -29.31 -20.32 29.71
C LEU A 706 -29.20 -21.80 29.32
N GLN A 707 -30.11 -22.27 28.46
CA GLN A 707 -30.17 -23.67 28.00
C GLN A 707 -30.09 -23.72 26.48
N ILE A 708 -29.42 -24.76 25.98
CA ILE A 708 -29.43 -25.04 24.55
C ILE A 708 -30.78 -25.69 24.23
N SER A 709 -31.46 -25.22 23.19
CA SER A 709 -32.69 -25.85 22.68
C SER A 709 -32.47 -27.35 22.44
N ASP A 710 -33.32 -28.18 23.04
CA ASP A 710 -33.27 -29.63 22.87
C ASP A 710 -33.47 -30.05 21.41
N GLU A 711 -34.27 -29.27 20.68
CA GLU A 711 -34.47 -29.46 19.25
C GLU A 711 -33.17 -29.29 18.45
N LEU A 712 -32.34 -28.31 18.81
CA LEU A 712 -31.06 -28.06 18.14
C LEU A 712 -30.02 -29.14 18.48
N LEU A 713 -30.01 -29.60 19.74
CA LEU A 713 -29.14 -30.70 20.17
C LEU A 713 -29.47 -32.03 19.48
N ASP A 714 -30.75 -32.33 19.26
CA ASP A 714 -31.18 -33.53 18.54
C ASP A 714 -30.71 -33.54 17.06
N ILE A 715 -30.77 -32.38 16.38
CA ILE A 715 -30.25 -32.22 15.01
C ILE A 715 -28.75 -32.55 14.97
N MET A 716 -27.98 -32.01 15.91
CA MET A 716 -26.55 -32.29 16.02
C MET A 716 -26.27 -33.76 16.34
N TYR A 717 -27.06 -34.39 17.22
CA TYR A 717 -26.91 -35.81 17.57
C TYR A 717 -27.18 -36.74 16.37
N LYS A 718 -28.11 -36.37 15.50
CA LYS A 718 -28.45 -37.12 14.29
C LYS A 718 -27.36 -37.04 13.21
N SER A 719 -26.53 -36.00 13.21
CA SER A 719 -25.39 -35.84 12.31
C SER A 719 -24.21 -36.73 12.72
N LYS A 720 -24.20 -37.97 12.24
CA LYS A 720 -23.19 -38.98 12.61
C LYS A 720 -21.82 -38.75 11.97
N VAL A 721 -20.77 -39.04 12.72
CA VAL A 721 -19.37 -38.96 12.29
C VAL A 721 -18.89 -40.37 11.96
N ASN A 722 -18.44 -40.62 10.72
CA ASN A 722 -17.94 -41.95 10.35
C ASN A 722 -16.55 -42.19 10.95
N TYR A 723 -16.48 -43.02 11.99
CA TYR A 723 -15.27 -43.19 12.78
C TYR A 723 -14.46 -44.46 12.42
N SER A 724 -13.16 -44.46 12.71
CA SER A 724 -12.30 -45.66 12.70
C SER A 724 -12.04 -46.19 14.13
N GLU A 725 -12.97 -47.00 14.68
CA GLU A 725 -12.94 -47.91 15.86
C GLU A 725 -11.93 -47.74 17.06
N SER A 726 -11.18 -46.65 17.22
CA SER A 726 -10.02 -46.56 18.15
C SER A 726 -9.89 -45.32 19.06
N GLU A 727 -10.93 -44.50 19.30
CA GLU A 727 -10.88 -43.42 20.31
C GLU A 727 -11.54 -43.85 21.62
N GLU A 728 -10.78 -43.80 22.72
CA GLU A 728 -11.28 -43.90 24.09
C GLU A 728 -11.79 -42.52 24.54
N TYR A 729 -13.08 -42.43 24.88
CA TYR A 729 -13.69 -41.23 25.45
C TYR A 729 -13.51 -41.19 26.97
N GLU A 730 -13.27 -40.01 27.53
CA GLU A 730 -13.26 -39.80 28.99
C GLU A 730 -14.69 -39.77 29.56
N GLU A 731 -14.89 -40.10 30.84
CA GLU A 731 -16.22 -40.11 31.50
C GLU A 731 -16.93 -38.74 31.53
N THR A 732 -16.25 -37.67 31.14
CA THR A 732 -16.77 -36.30 31.05
C THR A 732 -17.23 -35.92 29.64
N GLN A 733 -17.01 -36.78 28.65
CA GLN A 733 -17.40 -36.60 27.25
C GLN A 733 -18.64 -37.43 26.91
N LEU A 734 -19.43 -37.01 25.92
CA LEU A 734 -20.72 -37.63 25.58
C LEU A 734 -20.60 -38.98 24.86
N GLY A 735 -19.65 -39.12 23.92
CA GLY A 735 -19.36 -40.38 23.24
C GLY A 735 -20.49 -40.91 22.34
N THR A 736 -21.27 -40.03 21.72
CA THR A 736 -22.46 -40.34 20.93
C THR A 736 -22.19 -40.80 19.49
N GLY A 737 -20.96 -40.60 19.00
CA GLY A 737 -20.57 -40.86 17.61
C GLY A 737 -21.13 -39.83 16.62
N SER A 738 -21.39 -38.60 17.07
CA SER A 738 -22.02 -37.55 16.28
C SER A 738 -21.32 -36.19 16.47
N ILE A 739 -21.68 -35.19 15.68
CA ILE A 739 -21.02 -33.88 15.73
C ILE A 739 -21.17 -33.20 17.11
N ILE A 740 -22.22 -33.53 17.88
CA ILE A 740 -22.43 -33.01 19.24
C ILE A 740 -21.27 -33.35 20.19
N ASP A 741 -20.51 -34.41 19.93
CA ASP A 741 -19.36 -34.75 20.76
C ASP A 741 -18.24 -33.70 20.65
N TYR A 742 -18.23 -32.91 19.58
CA TYR A 742 -17.13 -32.01 19.20
C TYR A 742 -17.51 -30.53 19.12
N ALA A 743 -18.81 -30.23 19.16
CA ALA A 743 -19.37 -28.95 18.77
C ALA A 743 -20.47 -28.48 19.71
N ILE A 744 -20.54 -27.16 19.90
CA ILE A 744 -21.67 -26.49 20.53
C ILE A 744 -22.23 -25.47 19.54
N PRO A 745 -23.56 -25.30 19.43
CA PRO A 745 -24.15 -24.28 18.57
C PRO A 745 -23.60 -22.88 18.89
N TYR A 746 -23.09 -22.19 17.87
CA TYR A 746 -22.63 -20.80 17.97
C TYR A 746 -23.73 -19.86 17.50
N LEU A 747 -24.13 -20.00 16.23
CA LEU A 747 -25.24 -19.29 15.61
C LEU A 747 -26.03 -20.30 14.79
N TRP A 748 -27.34 -20.10 14.70
CA TRP A 748 -28.18 -20.93 13.85
C TRP A 748 -29.19 -20.07 13.13
N GLY A 749 -29.77 -20.63 12.07
CA GLY A 749 -30.92 -20.03 11.44
C GLY A 749 -31.64 -20.98 10.51
N ASP A 750 -32.84 -20.58 10.15
CA ASP A 750 -33.79 -21.37 9.40
C ASP A 750 -34.26 -20.60 8.16
N LEU A 751 -34.35 -21.28 7.03
CA LEU A 751 -34.75 -20.67 5.76
C LEU A 751 -36.27 -20.47 5.73
N VAL A 752 -36.73 -19.22 5.73
CA VAL A 752 -38.15 -18.88 5.77
C VAL A 752 -38.61 -18.18 4.48
N ILE A 753 -39.91 -18.31 4.18
CA ILE A 753 -40.56 -17.47 3.17
C ILE A 753 -41.02 -16.19 3.85
N ALA A 754 -40.47 -15.05 3.41
CA ALA A 754 -40.90 -13.73 3.80
C ALA A 754 -41.87 -13.17 2.75
N VAL A 755 -42.95 -12.54 3.20
CA VAL A 755 -43.88 -11.79 2.34
C VAL A 755 -43.98 -10.37 2.85
N ASN A 756 -43.64 -9.42 1.98
CA ASN A 756 -43.90 -8.01 2.25
C ASN A 756 -45.41 -7.79 2.13
N PRO A 757 -46.12 -7.36 3.18
CA PRO A 757 -47.57 -7.20 3.13
C PRO A 757 -48.01 -6.18 2.06
N ASN A 758 -47.15 -5.21 1.76
CA ASN A 758 -47.38 -4.16 0.78
C ASN A 758 -46.67 -4.44 -0.56
N SER A 759 -47.11 -3.80 -1.64
CA SER A 759 -46.40 -3.92 -2.93
C SER A 759 -45.04 -3.22 -2.90
N MET A 760 -44.08 -3.75 -3.66
CA MET A 760 -42.75 -3.14 -3.83
C MET A 760 -42.83 -1.61 -4.06
N GLY A 761 -42.19 -0.83 -3.18
CA GLY A 761 -42.06 0.63 -3.29
C GLY A 761 -43.22 1.47 -2.73
N THR A 762 -44.17 0.87 -2.00
CA THR A 762 -45.24 1.59 -1.28
C THR A 762 -44.84 2.01 0.14
N SER A 763 -45.67 2.87 0.77
CA SER A 763 -45.35 3.64 1.99
C SER A 763 -44.87 2.79 3.17
N ARG A 764 -43.83 3.27 3.87
CA ARG A 764 -43.13 2.65 5.02
C ARG A 764 -43.85 2.82 6.37
N THR A 765 -45.12 3.21 6.39
CA THR A 765 -45.88 3.44 7.63
C THR A 765 -47.29 2.88 7.52
N SER A 766 -47.84 2.36 8.62
CA SER A 766 -49.19 1.79 8.70
C SER A 766 -50.32 2.76 8.32
N SER A 767 -50.02 4.05 8.19
CA SER A 767 -50.95 5.09 7.78
C SER A 767 -51.39 5.00 6.30
N ASN A 768 -50.65 4.29 5.43
CA ASN A 768 -51.01 4.11 4.02
C ASN A 768 -50.59 2.74 3.40
N PRO A 769 -50.92 1.59 3.99
CA PRO A 769 -50.64 0.26 3.46
C PRO A 769 -51.63 -0.10 2.34
N ASP A 770 -51.13 -0.55 1.20
CA ASP A 770 -51.97 -1.06 0.12
C ASP A 770 -52.41 -2.51 0.35
N ALA A 771 -51.70 -3.22 1.25
CA ALA A 771 -51.88 -4.64 1.58
C ALA A 771 -51.94 -5.54 0.33
N ALA A 772 -51.25 -5.15 -0.75
CA ALA A 772 -51.44 -5.75 -2.06
C ALA A 772 -51.07 -7.23 -2.13
N ASN A 773 -50.09 -7.67 -1.33
CA ASN A 773 -49.67 -9.07 -1.31
C ASN A 773 -50.56 -9.91 -0.39
N ILE A 774 -51.09 -9.33 0.69
CA ILE A 774 -52.13 -9.98 1.51
C ILE A 774 -53.41 -10.21 0.68
N LYS A 775 -53.85 -9.19 -0.06
CA LYS A 775 -55.02 -9.32 -0.95
C LYS A 775 -54.82 -10.39 -2.00
N TRP A 776 -53.62 -10.44 -2.61
CA TRP A 776 -53.29 -11.50 -3.57
C TRP A 776 -53.35 -12.88 -2.92
N LEU A 777 -52.75 -13.06 -1.74
CA LEU A 777 -52.83 -14.33 -0.99
C LEU A 777 -54.26 -14.72 -0.62
N LEU A 778 -55.11 -13.77 -0.20
CA LEU A 778 -56.53 -14.04 0.09
C LEU A 778 -57.32 -14.48 -1.16
N GLU A 779 -56.96 -13.96 -2.33
CA GLU A 779 -57.60 -14.31 -3.61
C GLU A 779 -57.12 -15.65 -4.17
N THR A 780 -55.82 -15.96 -4.05
CA THR A 780 -55.22 -17.11 -4.75
C THR A 780 -54.83 -18.28 -3.83
N HIS A 781 -54.47 -18.00 -2.57
CA HIS A 781 -53.99 -18.97 -1.59
C HIS A 781 -54.52 -18.71 -0.16
N PRO A 782 -55.85 -18.55 0.05
CA PRO A 782 -56.42 -18.18 1.36
C PRO A 782 -56.07 -19.19 2.47
N GLU A 783 -55.85 -20.47 2.12
CA GLU A 783 -55.40 -21.54 3.02
C GLU A 783 -54.05 -21.26 3.69
N THR A 784 -53.21 -20.46 3.05
CA THR A 784 -51.86 -20.10 3.53
C THR A 784 -51.86 -18.93 4.51
N LEU A 785 -53.01 -18.37 4.87
CA LEU A 785 -53.14 -17.25 5.80
C LEU A 785 -54.00 -17.59 7.03
N LEU A 786 -53.59 -17.02 8.15
CA LEU A 786 -54.36 -16.90 9.38
C LEU A 786 -54.72 -15.43 9.62
N ARG A 787 -55.81 -15.19 10.34
CA ARG A 787 -56.16 -13.84 10.81
C ARG A 787 -56.48 -13.82 12.30
N LYS A 788 -56.23 -12.68 12.94
CA LYS A 788 -56.55 -12.42 14.36
C LYS A 788 -57.07 -11.00 14.53
N LEU A 789 -58.09 -10.79 15.36
CA LEU A 789 -58.63 -9.44 15.61
C LEU A 789 -57.65 -8.58 16.42
N LYS A 790 -57.42 -7.32 16.02
CA LYS A 790 -56.44 -6.42 16.68
C LYS A 790 -56.79 -6.01 18.11
N SER A 791 -58.08 -5.96 18.49
CA SER A 791 -58.51 -5.55 19.84
C SER A 791 -59.38 -6.61 20.51
N GLY A 792 -58.92 -7.13 21.65
CA GLY A 792 -59.69 -8.04 22.53
C GLY A 792 -58.79 -8.98 23.33
N GLU A 793 -59.04 -9.11 24.64
CA GLU A 793 -58.22 -9.90 25.59
C GLU A 793 -58.17 -11.42 25.28
N GLU A 794 -58.97 -11.93 24.33
CA GLU A 794 -59.03 -13.37 23.95
C GLU A 794 -58.87 -13.64 22.43
N ALA A 795 -58.32 -12.72 21.64
CA ALA A 795 -58.22 -12.91 20.18
C ALA A 795 -57.25 -14.07 19.80
N LYS A 796 -57.78 -15.11 19.12
CA LYS A 796 -57.02 -16.26 18.62
C LYS A 796 -56.81 -16.17 17.10
N TRP A 797 -55.77 -16.83 16.60
CA TRP A 797 -55.56 -17.01 15.17
C TRP A 797 -56.60 -17.98 14.61
N GLU A 798 -57.26 -17.57 13.52
CA GLU A 798 -58.29 -18.36 12.83
C GLU A 798 -57.90 -18.57 11.36
N SER A 799 -58.16 -19.77 10.84
CA SER A 799 -58.00 -20.08 9.41
C SER A 799 -58.95 -19.27 8.55
N ILE A 800 -58.48 -18.85 7.38
CA ILE A 800 -59.27 -18.03 6.45
C ILE A 800 -60.00 -18.93 5.44
N GLY A 801 -61.28 -18.68 5.23
CA GLY A 801 -62.08 -19.36 4.20
C GLY A 801 -61.94 -18.70 2.81
N ASN A 802 -62.30 -19.44 1.77
CA ASN A 802 -62.28 -18.94 0.38
C ASN A 802 -63.16 -17.68 0.21
N ASN A 803 -62.72 -16.74 -0.63
CA ASN A 803 -63.37 -15.43 -0.89
C ASN A 803 -63.48 -14.50 0.33
N THR A 804 -62.50 -14.51 1.23
CA THR A 804 -62.43 -13.53 2.32
C THR A 804 -61.74 -12.25 1.85
N ASP A 805 -62.43 -11.10 1.91
CA ASP A 805 -61.85 -9.80 1.60
C ASP A 805 -60.86 -9.33 2.70
N TYR A 806 -59.88 -8.51 2.32
CA TYR A 806 -58.94 -7.90 3.27
C TYR A 806 -59.66 -6.96 4.26
N ASP A 807 -59.38 -7.14 5.55
CA ASP A 807 -59.92 -6.34 6.64
C ASP A 807 -58.78 -5.78 7.51
N LYS A 808 -58.75 -4.45 7.65
CA LYS A 808 -57.71 -3.71 8.38
C LYS A 808 -57.79 -3.88 9.90
N ASP A 809 -58.93 -4.34 10.42
CA ASP A 809 -59.17 -4.56 11.85
C ASP A 809 -58.60 -5.91 12.33
N TYR A 810 -58.06 -6.71 11.39
CA TYR A 810 -57.36 -7.96 11.65
C TYR A 810 -55.86 -7.83 11.37
N ASP A 811 -55.06 -8.55 12.15
CA ASP A 811 -53.70 -8.92 11.82
C ASP A 811 -53.70 -10.22 11.02
N TYR A 812 -52.71 -10.38 10.15
CA TYR A 812 -52.52 -11.54 9.30
C TYR A 812 -51.18 -12.22 9.63
N ALA A 813 -51.13 -13.55 9.49
CA ALA A 813 -49.92 -14.35 9.61
C ALA A 813 -49.95 -15.49 8.58
N MET A 814 -48.78 -16.07 8.26
CA MET A 814 -48.74 -17.25 7.39
C MET A 814 -49.17 -18.49 8.15
N ASN A 815 -50.00 -19.33 7.52
CA ASN A 815 -50.38 -20.64 8.02
C ASN A 815 -49.33 -21.67 7.59
N ASN A 816 -48.39 -22.02 8.48
CA ASN A 816 -47.31 -22.94 8.17
C ASN A 816 -47.80 -24.32 7.70
N SER A 817 -48.88 -24.85 8.28
CA SER A 817 -49.41 -26.19 7.99
C SER A 817 -49.84 -26.38 6.53
N GLU A 818 -50.26 -25.32 5.84
CA GLU A 818 -50.72 -25.37 4.45
C GLU A 818 -49.72 -24.70 3.48
N LEU A 819 -48.64 -24.12 4.00
CA LEU A 819 -47.68 -23.37 3.20
C LEU A 819 -46.75 -24.32 2.43
N SER A 820 -46.60 -24.08 1.13
CA SER A 820 -45.73 -24.84 0.22
C SER A 820 -44.67 -23.94 -0.39
N TRP A 821 -43.45 -24.45 -0.63
CA TRP A 821 -42.43 -23.75 -1.42
C TRP A 821 -42.92 -23.38 -2.83
N ARG A 822 -43.94 -24.08 -3.35
CA ARG A 822 -44.57 -23.80 -4.64
C ARG A 822 -45.11 -22.38 -4.76
N ILE A 823 -45.48 -21.74 -3.66
CA ILE A 823 -45.98 -20.36 -3.63
C ILE A 823 -45.03 -19.36 -4.31
N LEU A 824 -43.72 -19.63 -4.32
CA LEU A 824 -42.72 -18.81 -4.99
C LEU A 824 -42.83 -18.87 -6.52
N TRP A 825 -43.19 -20.04 -7.07
CA TRP A 825 -43.47 -20.21 -8.50
C TRP A 825 -44.75 -19.49 -8.89
N ASP A 826 -45.80 -19.59 -8.07
CA ASP A 826 -47.09 -18.93 -8.31
C ASP A 826 -46.95 -17.41 -8.23
N ALA A 827 -46.20 -16.90 -7.24
CA ALA A 827 -45.85 -15.48 -7.13
C ALA A 827 -45.04 -15.00 -8.34
N ALA A 828 -44.04 -15.76 -8.77
CA ALA A 828 -43.24 -15.44 -9.96
C ALA A 828 -44.10 -15.41 -11.24
N ALA A 829 -45.01 -16.38 -11.40
CA ALA A 829 -45.96 -16.43 -12.51
C ALA A 829 -46.96 -15.26 -12.50
N ALA A 830 -47.35 -14.80 -11.31
CA ALA A 830 -48.18 -13.61 -11.12
C ALA A 830 -47.42 -12.27 -11.31
N GLY A 831 -46.11 -12.32 -11.60
CA GLY A 831 -45.28 -11.14 -11.84
C GLY A 831 -44.93 -10.35 -10.57
N LYS A 832 -44.92 -11.02 -9.41
CA LYS A 832 -44.40 -10.50 -8.14
C LYS A 832 -42.87 -10.51 -8.14
N GLU A 833 -42.27 -9.63 -7.34
CA GLU A 833 -40.81 -9.59 -7.15
C GLU A 833 -40.39 -10.68 -6.14
N VAL A 834 -39.78 -11.76 -6.64
CA VAL A 834 -39.35 -12.91 -5.82
C VAL A 834 -37.84 -12.88 -5.68
N VAL A 835 -37.33 -12.77 -4.46
CA VAL A 835 -35.90 -12.68 -4.18
C VAL A 835 -35.43 -13.91 -3.42
N LEU A 836 -34.51 -14.68 -4.00
CA LEU A 836 -34.02 -15.92 -3.41
C LEU A 836 -32.60 -15.74 -2.86
N ASN A 837 -32.29 -16.40 -1.75
CA ASN A 837 -30.92 -16.58 -1.26
C ASN A 837 -30.04 -17.19 -2.36
N GLU A 838 -28.82 -16.67 -2.55
CA GLU A 838 -27.90 -17.15 -3.59
C GLU A 838 -27.11 -18.43 -3.23
N ASP A 839 -27.30 -18.99 -2.03
CA ASP A 839 -26.66 -20.24 -1.64
C ASP A 839 -27.19 -21.42 -2.49
N PRO A 840 -26.31 -22.13 -3.22
CA PRO A 840 -26.69 -23.28 -4.04
C PRO A 840 -27.50 -24.33 -3.28
N LYS A 841 -27.14 -24.63 -2.02
CA LYS A 841 -27.82 -25.64 -1.22
C LYS A 841 -29.21 -25.20 -0.82
N ASN A 842 -29.39 -23.94 -0.43
CA ASN A 842 -30.72 -23.40 -0.10
C ASN A 842 -31.66 -23.42 -1.31
N VAL A 843 -31.15 -23.02 -2.48
CA VAL A 843 -31.95 -22.98 -3.71
C VAL A 843 -32.36 -24.39 -4.15
N TYR A 844 -31.42 -25.35 -4.13
CA TYR A 844 -31.72 -26.73 -4.47
C TYR A 844 -32.57 -27.44 -3.42
N ALA A 845 -32.45 -27.06 -2.14
CA ALA A 845 -33.27 -27.61 -1.07
C ALA A 845 -34.76 -27.31 -1.33
N MET A 846 -35.13 -26.08 -1.71
CA MET A 846 -36.53 -25.75 -2.02
C MET A 846 -37.11 -26.65 -3.12
N ALA A 847 -36.38 -26.82 -4.23
CA ALA A 847 -36.83 -27.67 -5.33
C ALA A 847 -36.84 -29.17 -4.93
N GLY A 848 -35.88 -29.60 -4.11
CA GLY A 848 -35.85 -30.94 -3.53
C GLY A 848 -37.03 -31.23 -2.62
N GLN A 849 -37.44 -30.26 -1.81
CA GLN A 849 -38.59 -30.34 -0.91
C GLN A 849 -39.89 -30.49 -1.70
N ILE A 850 -40.07 -29.72 -2.78
CA ILE A 850 -41.22 -29.84 -3.67
C ILE A 850 -41.28 -31.22 -4.34
N LEU A 851 -40.16 -31.70 -4.88
CA LEU A 851 -40.13 -32.91 -5.71
C LEU A 851 -40.07 -34.22 -4.91
N TYR A 852 -39.39 -34.19 -3.77
CA TYR A 852 -38.97 -35.38 -3.02
C TYR A 852 -39.19 -35.27 -1.51
N GLY A 853 -39.68 -34.12 -1.00
CA GLY A 853 -39.83 -33.85 0.44
C GLY A 853 -38.50 -33.78 1.20
N THR A 854 -37.37 -33.64 0.50
CA THR A 854 -36.05 -33.57 1.14
C THR A 854 -35.18 -32.49 0.52
N GLY A 855 -34.49 -31.74 1.37
CA GLY A 855 -33.53 -30.72 0.98
C GLY A 855 -32.19 -31.31 0.53
N ASN A 856 -31.87 -32.53 0.96
CA ASN A 856 -30.62 -33.21 0.63
C ASN A 856 -30.81 -34.20 -0.52
N LEU A 857 -30.32 -33.81 -1.69
CA LEU A 857 -30.38 -34.64 -2.89
C LEU A 857 -29.26 -35.68 -2.85
N THR A 858 -29.63 -36.96 -2.71
CA THR A 858 -28.69 -38.08 -2.55
C THR A 858 -28.37 -38.79 -3.86
N LYS A 859 -28.96 -38.36 -4.99
CA LYS A 859 -28.74 -38.94 -6.32
C LYS A 859 -28.58 -37.84 -7.38
N GLN A 860 -27.69 -38.07 -8.35
CA GLN A 860 -27.51 -37.15 -9.50
C GLN A 860 -28.82 -36.88 -10.25
N SER A 861 -29.67 -37.89 -10.43
CA SER A 861 -30.97 -37.74 -11.09
C SER A 861 -31.91 -36.76 -10.37
N GLN A 862 -31.78 -36.62 -9.04
CA GLN A 862 -32.55 -35.65 -8.27
C GLN A 862 -32.02 -34.24 -8.48
N ILE A 863 -30.69 -34.07 -8.53
CA ILE A 863 -30.04 -32.78 -8.88
C ILE A 863 -30.49 -32.33 -10.27
N ASP A 864 -30.50 -33.22 -11.25
CA ASP A 864 -30.90 -32.89 -12.61
C ASP A 864 -32.39 -32.46 -12.70
N ALA A 865 -33.27 -33.14 -11.94
CA ALA A 865 -34.70 -32.80 -11.86
C ALA A 865 -34.94 -31.46 -11.15
N ALA A 866 -34.28 -31.24 -10.00
CA ALA A 866 -34.33 -29.97 -9.28
C ALA A 866 -33.80 -28.81 -10.13
N THR A 867 -32.71 -29.04 -10.88
CA THR A 867 -32.14 -28.06 -11.83
C THR A 867 -33.18 -27.62 -12.87
N LYS A 868 -33.99 -28.55 -13.37
CA LYS A 868 -35.05 -28.26 -14.34
C LYS A 868 -36.19 -27.43 -13.74
N GLU A 869 -36.63 -27.77 -12.52
CA GLU A 869 -37.64 -26.97 -11.80
C GLU A 869 -37.14 -25.56 -11.50
N LEU A 870 -35.90 -25.42 -11.04
CA LEU A 870 -35.27 -24.13 -10.76
C LEU A 870 -35.07 -23.31 -12.03
N ALA A 871 -34.71 -23.93 -13.16
CA ALA A 871 -34.63 -23.23 -14.43
C ALA A 871 -35.97 -22.59 -14.83
N ALA A 872 -37.10 -23.24 -14.52
CA ALA A 872 -38.43 -22.69 -14.76
C ALA A 872 -38.68 -21.44 -13.88
N LEU A 873 -38.40 -21.52 -12.57
CA LEU A 873 -38.52 -20.39 -11.65
C LEU A 873 -37.62 -19.22 -12.06
N LEU A 874 -36.35 -19.50 -12.34
CA LEU A 874 -35.35 -18.48 -12.66
C LEU A 874 -35.57 -17.86 -14.04
N SER A 875 -36.41 -18.44 -14.90
CA SER A 875 -36.77 -17.88 -16.21
C SER A 875 -37.67 -16.64 -16.12
N TYR A 876 -38.36 -16.44 -14.99
CA TYR A 876 -39.19 -15.26 -14.77
C TYR A 876 -38.32 -14.03 -14.50
N LYS A 877 -38.60 -12.93 -15.22
CA LYS A 877 -37.78 -11.70 -15.20
C LYS A 877 -37.65 -11.04 -13.82
N LYS A 878 -38.65 -11.19 -12.95
CA LYS A 878 -38.74 -10.58 -11.61
C LYS A 878 -38.31 -11.52 -10.48
N VAL A 879 -37.68 -12.64 -10.82
CA VAL A 879 -37.05 -13.51 -9.84
C VAL A 879 -35.59 -13.12 -9.76
N GLY A 880 -35.05 -12.86 -8.58
CA GLY A 880 -33.63 -12.55 -8.33
C GLY A 880 -32.92 -13.62 -7.51
N LEU A 881 -31.60 -13.75 -7.68
CA LEU A 881 -30.71 -14.46 -6.74
C LEU A 881 -29.82 -13.40 -6.09
N GLN A 882 -29.89 -13.26 -4.77
CA GLN A 882 -29.14 -12.24 -4.02
C GLN A 882 -28.42 -12.89 -2.82
N GLY A 883 -27.12 -12.62 -2.68
CA GLY A 883 -26.35 -12.94 -1.46
C GLY A 883 -26.32 -11.76 -0.51
N ASP A 884 -25.16 -11.13 -0.36
CA ASP A 884 -24.92 -10.00 0.56
C ASP A 884 -25.91 -8.83 0.46
N SER A 885 -26.59 -8.66 -0.68
CA SER A 885 -27.59 -7.59 -0.89
C SER A 885 -29.03 -7.96 -0.50
N LEU A 886 -29.26 -9.20 -0.08
CA LEU A 886 -30.58 -9.74 0.24
C LEU A 886 -31.19 -9.03 1.46
N ILE A 887 -30.43 -8.92 2.54
CA ILE A 887 -30.80 -8.17 3.76
C ILE A 887 -31.12 -6.72 3.40
N GLN A 888 -30.26 -6.08 2.61
CA GLN A 888 -30.49 -4.70 2.15
C GLN A 888 -31.77 -4.57 1.33
N SER A 889 -32.02 -5.48 0.39
CA SER A 889 -33.24 -5.47 -0.41
C SER A 889 -34.49 -5.65 0.44
N ALA A 890 -34.43 -6.50 1.46
CA ALA A 890 -35.52 -6.68 2.42
C ALA A 890 -35.75 -5.43 3.27
N ALA A 891 -34.68 -4.87 3.84
CA ALA A 891 -34.71 -3.65 4.65
C ALA A 891 -35.17 -2.41 3.87
N GLU A 892 -34.95 -2.35 2.56
CA GLU A 892 -35.46 -1.29 1.70
C GLU A 892 -36.91 -1.54 1.20
N GLY A 893 -37.49 -2.72 1.47
CA GLY A 893 -38.80 -3.15 0.98
C GLY A 893 -38.85 -3.42 -0.52
N ARG A 894 -37.72 -3.81 -1.12
CA ARG A 894 -37.56 -4.10 -2.56
C ARG A 894 -37.88 -5.55 -2.93
N PHE A 895 -38.87 -6.15 -2.26
CA PHE A 895 -39.34 -7.50 -2.53
C PHE A 895 -40.85 -7.59 -2.27
N ASP A 896 -41.51 -8.53 -2.94
CA ASP A 896 -42.86 -8.98 -2.61
C ASP A 896 -42.77 -10.31 -1.83
N PHE A 897 -41.98 -11.25 -2.32
CA PHE A 897 -41.65 -12.52 -1.69
C PHE A 897 -40.14 -12.68 -1.61
N ALA A 898 -39.62 -13.10 -0.46
CA ALA A 898 -38.20 -13.39 -0.30
C ALA A 898 -37.98 -14.72 0.41
N VAL A 899 -36.84 -15.34 0.14
CA VAL A 899 -36.38 -16.53 0.85
C VAL A 899 -35.09 -16.17 1.54
N MET A 900 -35.14 -16.08 2.87
CA MET A 900 -34.08 -15.54 3.72
C MET A 900 -33.96 -16.35 4.98
N TYR A 901 -32.82 -16.24 5.66
CA TYR A 901 -32.72 -16.77 7.00
C TYR A 901 -33.56 -15.94 7.97
N ASN A 902 -34.16 -16.61 8.95
CA ASN A 902 -35.02 -16.01 9.97
C ASN A 902 -34.35 -14.84 10.71
N GLY A 903 -33.08 -14.98 11.12
CA GLY A 903 -32.30 -13.89 11.71
C GLY A 903 -32.20 -12.67 10.79
N ASP A 904 -31.65 -12.86 9.58
CA ASP A 904 -31.54 -11.84 8.54
C ASP A 904 -32.85 -11.09 8.26
N LEU A 905 -33.98 -11.82 8.27
CA LEU A 905 -35.30 -11.27 8.03
C LEU A 905 -35.78 -10.39 9.19
N SER A 906 -35.58 -10.84 10.43
CA SER A 906 -35.95 -10.09 11.63
C SER A 906 -35.21 -8.75 11.67
N TYR A 907 -33.88 -8.79 11.44
CA TYR A 907 -33.04 -7.60 11.37
C TYR A 907 -33.46 -6.67 10.23
N ALA A 908 -33.70 -7.22 9.03
CA ALA A 908 -34.17 -6.43 7.90
C ALA A 908 -35.51 -5.72 8.18
N ASN A 909 -36.42 -6.31 8.96
CA ASN A 909 -37.70 -5.67 9.30
C ASN A 909 -37.52 -4.52 10.30
N VAL A 910 -36.63 -4.67 11.29
CA VAL A 910 -36.27 -3.59 12.23
C VAL A 910 -35.75 -2.37 11.46
N VAL A 911 -34.84 -2.58 10.49
CA VAL A 911 -34.37 -1.48 9.64
C VAL A 911 -35.49 -0.95 8.73
N TYR A 912 -36.33 -1.80 8.17
CA TYR A 912 -37.45 -1.38 7.31
C TYR A 912 -38.37 -0.37 8.01
N ASN A 913 -38.60 -0.55 9.32
CA ASN A 913 -39.39 0.35 10.17
C ASN A 913 -38.61 1.59 10.66
N GLY A 914 -37.30 1.68 10.38
CA GLY A 914 -36.45 2.80 10.77
C GLY A 914 -36.08 2.81 12.25
N GLU A 915 -36.19 1.66 12.92
CA GLU A 915 -35.81 1.44 14.32
C GLU A 915 -34.31 1.23 14.47
N ASP A 916 -33.68 0.69 13.43
CA ASP A 916 -32.24 0.59 13.31
C ASP A 916 -31.82 1.04 11.89
N THR A 917 -30.53 1.33 11.73
CA THR A 917 -29.91 1.49 10.41
C THR A 917 -29.28 0.18 10.02
N LEU A 918 -29.31 -0.17 8.73
CA LEU A 918 -28.49 -1.28 8.26
C LEU A 918 -27.07 -0.97 8.71
N GLU A 919 -26.49 -1.84 9.52
CA GLU A 919 -25.05 -1.99 9.63
C GLU A 919 -24.54 -2.61 8.31
N THR A 920 -24.86 -1.97 7.19
CA THR A 920 -23.89 -1.95 6.12
C THR A 920 -22.64 -1.35 6.75
N ASP A 921 -21.47 -1.95 6.55
CA ASP A 921 -20.17 -1.30 6.83
C ASP A 921 -19.97 -0.03 5.99
N GLU A 922 -21.02 0.71 5.66
CA GLU A 922 -21.08 1.97 4.98
C GLU A 922 -22.10 2.84 5.71
N ASP A 923 -21.61 3.79 6.53
CA ASP A 923 -22.21 5.12 6.56
C ASP A 923 -22.27 5.57 5.08
N ASP A 924 -23.37 5.29 4.37
CA ASP A 924 -23.75 5.88 3.09
C ASP A 924 -25.01 6.73 3.33
N ASP A 925 -24.81 8.02 3.63
CA ASP A 925 -25.86 9.02 3.92
C ASP A 925 -26.77 9.29 2.69
N THR A 926 -26.59 8.53 1.61
CA THR A 926 -27.40 8.62 0.40
C THR A 926 -28.72 7.85 0.49
N TYR A 927 -28.90 7.01 1.49
CA TYR A 927 -30.20 6.41 1.82
C TYR A 927 -30.50 6.58 3.30
N SER A 928 -30.66 7.82 3.76
CA SER A 928 -31.32 8.07 5.03
C SER A 928 -32.72 7.44 4.97
N VAL A 929 -32.90 6.28 5.59
CA VAL A 929 -34.23 5.84 6.04
C VAL A 929 -34.63 6.93 7.02
N GLN A 930 -35.52 7.84 6.59
CA GLN A 930 -35.95 8.94 7.44
C GLN A 930 -36.58 8.34 8.70
N PRO A 931 -36.07 8.63 9.91
CA PRO A 931 -36.64 8.08 11.12
C PRO A 931 -37.94 8.84 11.38
N LYS A 932 -39.09 8.19 11.21
CA LYS A 932 -40.38 8.67 11.70
C LYS A 932 -41.39 7.52 11.84
N ALA A 933 -41.37 6.89 13.00
CA ALA A 933 -42.57 6.37 13.65
C ALA A 933 -42.41 6.61 15.14
N ASP A 934 -42.92 7.73 15.64
CA ASP A 934 -42.84 8.09 17.08
C ASP A 934 -43.86 7.32 17.95
N GLU A 935 -44.62 6.36 17.39
CA GLU A 935 -45.61 5.56 18.13
C GLU A 935 -45.79 4.18 17.45
N ASP A 936 -45.89 3.09 18.24
CA ASP A 936 -46.04 1.69 17.79
C ASP A 936 -47.19 1.44 16.80
N GLU A 937 -48.19 2.33 16.73
CA GLU A 937 -49.33 2.22 15.81
C GLU A 937 -48.92 2.25 14.31
N ASN A 938 -47.67 2.63 13.98
CA ASN A 938 -47.21 2.85 12.60
C ASN A 938 -46.26 1.81 11.99
N LYS A 939 -45.86 0.76 12.72
CA LYS A 939 -44.91 -0.27 12.25
C LYS A 939 -45.53 -1.23 11.22
N VAL A 940 -44.72 -1.72 10.28
CA VAL A 940 -45.13 -2.70 9.25
C VAL A 940 -44.29 -3.97 9.40
N TYR A 941 -44.96 -5.04 9.82
CA TYR A 941 -44.34 -6.34 10.03
C TYR A 941 -44.42 -7.20 8.77
N PHE A 942 -43.28 -7.70 8.30
CA PHE A 942 -43.26 -8.72 7.25
C PHE A 942 -43.96 -9.98 7.74
N LEU A 943 -44.76 -10.59 6.86
CA LEU A 943 -45.27 -11.93 7.08
C LEU A 943 -44.14 -12.91 6.85
N TYR A 944 -44.06 -13.94 7.66
CA TYR A 944 -43.09 -15.00 7.50
C TYR A 944 -43.77 -16.33 7.68
N GLY A 945 -43.32 -17.30 6.91
CA GLY A 945 -43.93 -18.61 6.86
C GLY A 945 -42.92 -19.68 6.57
N ARG A 946 -43.24 -20.85 7.11
CA ARG A 946 -42.40 -22.02 7.17
C ARG A 946 -43.14 -23.17 6.49
N PRO A 947 -42.70 -23.58 5.27
CA PRO A 947 -43.46 -24.55 4.50
C PRO A 947 -43.60 -25.90 5.19
N ASN A 948 -44.84 -26.38 5.31
CA ASN A 948 -45.19 -27.69 5.84
C ASN A 948 -46.33 -28.38 5.04
N ALA A 949 -46.56 -27.98 3.78
CA ALA A 949 -47.56 -28.63 2.94
C ALA A 949 -47.18 -30.08 2.57
N GLU A 950 -48.17 -30.92 2.26
CA GLU A 950 -47.94 -32.27 1.73
C GLU A 950 -47.07 -32.25 0.45
N VAL A 951 -46.22 -33.27 0.28
CA VAL A 951 -45.33 -33.41 -0.89
C VAL A 951 -46.11 -33.87 -2.12
N GLU A 952 -46.00 -33.12 -3.23
CA GLU A 952 -46.70 -33.41 -4.50
C GLU A 952 -46.10 -34.59 -5.28
N GLY A 953 -44.79 -34.82 -5.17
CA GLY A 953 -44.04 -35.85 -5.88
C GLY A 953 -43.77 -35.55 -7.37
N VAL A 954 -42.86 -36.30 -7.99
CA VAL A 954 -42.50 -36.10 -9.42
C VAL A 954 -43.65 -36.54 -10.32
N ASN A 955 -44.16 -35.64 -11.17
CA ASN A 955 -45.35 -35.84 -12.04
C ASN A 955 -46.68 -36.05 -11.29
N GLY A 956 -46.78 -35.67 -10.01
CA GLY A 956 -48.00 -35.79 -9.21
C GLY A 956 -48.27 -37.20 -8.64
N GLU A 957 -47.28 -38.10 -8.69
CA GLU A 957 -47.33 -39.39 -8.00
C GLU A 957 -46.75 -39.24 -6.58
N LYS A 958 -47.58 -39.47 -5.55
CA LYS A 958 -47.15 -39.39 -4.14
C LYS A 958 -46.02 -40.39 -3.86
N PRO A 959 -44.98 -40.02 -3.09
CA PRO A 959 -43.95 -40.96 -2.66
C PRO A 959 -44.57 -42.17 -1.92
N THR A 960 -44.19 -43.40 -2.28
CA THR A 960 -44.73 -44.63 -1.66
C THR A 960 -44.26 -44.78 -0.20
N GLU A 961 -45.21 -45.14 0.66
CA GLU A 961 -45.30 -44.85 2.10
C GLU A 961 -44.37 -45.62 3.07
N GLU A 962 -43.17 -46.07 2.67
CA GLU A 962 -42.25 -46.72 3.63
C GLU A 962 -40.96 -45.94 3.94
N ASP A 963 -40.44 -45.09 3.03
CA ASP A 963 -39.12 -44.45 3.20
C ASP A 963 -39.02 -42.96 2.82
N ALA A 964 -40.14 -42.28 2.49
CA ALA A 964 -40.12 -40.90 1.99
C ALA A 964 -40.98 -39.92 2.82
N PRO A 965 -40.50 -38.68 3.04
CA PRO A 965 -41.23 -37.63 3.77
C PRO A 965 -42.57 -37.27 3.11
N THR A 966 -43.60 -37.11 3.93
CA THR A 966 -44.98 -36.81 3.51
C THR A 966 -45.26 -35.31 3.43
N HIS A 967 -44.45 -34.48 4.10
CA HIS A 967 -44.60 -33.02 4.14
C HIS A 967 -43.27 -32.32 3.82
N GLN A 968 -43.37 -31.11 3.29
CA GLN A 968 -42.24 -30.22 3.03
C GLN A 968 -41.66 -29.67 4.34
N THR A 969 -40.43 -29.16 4.27
CA THR A 969 -39.75 -28.51 5.39
C THR A 969 -38.71 -27.50 4.87
N THR A 970 -38.06 -26.79 5.79
CA THR A 970 -37.00 -25.82 5.54
C THR A 970 -35.61 -26.40 5.77
N ASN A 971 -34.59 -25.64 5.36
CA ASN A 971 -33.20 -25.94 5.63
C ASN A 971 -32.75 -25.14 6.85
N ILE A 972 -32.14 -25.83 7.83
CA ILE A 972 -31.50 -25.19 8.99
C ILE A 972 -29.99 -25.17 8.75
N TYR A 973 -29.34 -24.05 9.07
CA TYR A 973 -27.89 -24.00 9.20
C TYR A 973 -27.52 -23.79 10.66
N SER A 974 -26.44 -24.44 11.08
CA SER A 974 -25.77 -24.15 12.33
C SER A 974 -24.27 -23.94 12.08
N ASP A 975 -23.77 -22.83 12.62
CA ASP A 975 -22.37 -22.62 12.87
C ASP A 975 -22.07 -23.04 14.29
N ASN A 976 -20.96 -23.74 14.47
CA ASN A 976 -20.67 -24.39 15.73
C ASN A 976 -19.29 -24.01 16.23
N MET A 977 -19.19 -23.75 17.53
CA MET A 977 -17.92 -23.62 18.19
C MET A 977 -17.32 -25.00 18.45
N VAL A 978 -16.11 -25.23 17.93
CA VAL A 978 -15.38 -26.49 18.08
C VAL A 978 -13.98 -26.24 18.66
N MET A 979 -13.48 -27.22 19.40
CA MET A 979 -12.13 -27.19 19.94
C MET A 979 -11.16 -28.00 19.06
N SER A 980 -9.98 -27.45 18.79
CA SER A 980 -8.95 -28.20 18.06
C SER A 980 -8.31 -29.26 18.95
N LYS A 981 -8.05 -30.45 18.39
CA LYS A 981 -7.25 -31.51 19.02
C LYS A 981 -5.85 -31.05 19.44
N TYR A 982 -5.33 -30.02 18.78
CA TYR A 982 -4.00 -29.48 19.04
C TYR A 982 -4.01 -28.20 19.87
N SER A 983 -5.16 -27.84 20.47
CA SER A 983 -5.30 -26.69 21.36
C SER A 983 -4.32 -26.79 22.53
N THR A 984 -3.58 -25.70 22.76
CA THR A 984 -2.61 -25.63 23.88
C THR A 984 -3.18 -24.94 25.11
N HIS A 985 -4.35 -24.30 24.98
CA HIS A 985 -4.97 -23.46 26.01
C HIS A 985 -6.43 -23.88 26.25
N LYS A 986 -6.65 -25.18 26.51
CA LYS A 986 -8.00 -25.75 26.70
C LYS A 986 -8.82 -25.03 27.79
N ASP A 987 -8.19 -24.63 28.89
CA ASP A 987 -8.90 -23.96 29.99
C ASP A 987 -9.49 -22.61 29.56
N ILE A 988 -8.68 -21.78 28.90
CA ILE A 988 -9.09 -20.46 28.40
C ILE A 988 -10.10 -20.62 27.25
N ALA A 989 -10.00 -21.70 26.48
CA ALA A 989 -10.98 -22.02 25.46
C ALA A 989 -12.37 -22.32 26.06
N TYR A 990 -12.46 -23.07 27.17
CA TYR A 990 -13.71 -23.24 27.90
C TYR A 990 -14.21 -21.94 28.55
N ASP A 991 -13.31 -21.12 29.09
CA ASP A 991 -13.68 -19.79 29.60
C ASP A 991 -14.29 -18.92 28.50
N PHE A 992 -13.74 -18.96 27.28
CA PHE A 992 -14.29 -18.24 26.13
C PHE A 992 -15.66 -18.78 25.69
N ILE A 993 -15.82 -20.11 25.63
CA ILE A 993 -17.13 -20.75 25.36
C ILE A 993 -18.16 -20.25 26.38
N ASN A 994 -17.83 -20.27 27.67
CA ASN A 994 -18.74 -19.84 28.73
C ASN A 994 -19.02 -18.33 28.72
N PHE A 995 -18.02 -17.51 28.39
CA PHE A 995 -18.21 -16.08 28.20
C PHE A 995 -19.15 -15.79 27.02
N PHE A 996 -18.96 -16.49 25.90
CA PHE A 996 -19.83 -16.39 24.73
C PHE A 996 -21.28 -16.76 25.08
N ILE A 997 -21.47 -17.86 25.80
CA ILE A 997 -22.79 -18.29 26.30
C ILE A 997 -23.43 -17.19 27.16
N ALA A 998 -22.68 -16.59 28.09
CA ALA A 998 -23.21 -15.56 28.99
C ALA A 998 -23.62 -14.26 28.27
N HIS A 999 -23.07 -13.99 27.08
CA HIS A 999 -23.36 -12.80 26.26
C HIS A 999 -24.15 -13.17 24.99
N ALA A 1000 -24.82 -14.32 24.99
CA ALA A 1000 -25.53 -14.86 23.84
C ALA A 1000 -26.63 -13.89 23.31
N GLU A 1001 -27.28 -13.13 24.21
CA GLU A 1001 -28.24 -12.08 23.86
C GLU A 1001 -27.58 -10.91 23.14
N ASP A 1002 -26.50 -10.34 23.69
CA ASP A 1002 -25.73 -9.24 23.09
C ASP A 1002 -25.17 -9.61 21.70
N ILE A 1003 -24.79 -10.88 21.53
CA ILE A 1003 -24.30 -11.43 20.26
C ILE A 1003 -25.44 -11.54 19.25
N SER A 1004 -26.61 -12.00 19.68
CA SER A 1004 -27.79 -12.06 18.81
C SER A 1004 -28.27 -10.69 18.38
N ASP A 1005 -28.27 -9.71 19.29
CA ASP A 1005 -28.64 -8.33 18.99
C ASP A 1005 -27.65 -7.68 18.02
N SER A 1006 -26.35 -7.88 18.23
CA SER A 1006 -25.31 -7.30 17.35
C SER A 1006 -25.20 -7.98 15.98
N THR A 1007 -25.55 -9.27 15.87
CA THR A 1007 -25.47 -10.01 14.60
C THR A 1007 -26.80 -10.12 13.86
N GLY A 1008 -27.91 -9.75 14.51
CA GLY A 1008 -29.26 -10.00 14.00
C GLY A 1008 -29.57 -11.49 13.82
N THR A 1009 -28.77 -12.40 14.39
CA THR A 1009 -28.88 -13.85 14.19
C THR A 1009 -28.99 -14.56 15.55
N PRO A 1010 -29.91 -15.52 15.72
CA PRO A 1010 -30.05 -16.19 17.00
C PRO A 1010 -28.86 -17.10 17.32
N THR A 1011 -28.44 -17.06 18.59
CA THR A 1011 -27.51 -18.02 19.18
C THR A 1011 -28.28 -19.27 19.63
N GLY A 1012 -27.56 -20.38 19.85
CA GLY A 1012 -28.19 -21.64 20.26
C GLY A 1012 -28.53 -21.77 21.75
N PHE A 1013 -28.16 -20.81 22.60
CA PHE A 1013 -28.22 -20.90 24.07
C PHE A 1013 -29.39 -20.15 24.72
N VAL A 1014 -30.21 -19.51 23.90
CA VAL A 1014 -31.39 -18.78 24.35
C VAL A 1014 -32.59 -19.50 23.74
N GLU A 1015 -33.41 -20.15 24.55
CA GLU A 1015 -34.81 -20.36 24.16
C GLU A 1015 -35.41 -18.96 23.96
N THR A 1016 -35.45 -18.49 22.71
CA THR A 1016 -36.25 -17.34 22.26
C THR A 1016 -36.06 -16.05 23.06
N LEU A 1017 -35.07 -15.17 22.76
CA LEU A 1017 -35.06 -13.73 23.11
C LEU A 1017 -36.09 -13.33 24.19
N ALA A 1018 -36.01 -13.86 25.41
CA ALA A 1018 -37.25 -13.93 26.22
C ALA A 1018 -37.73 -12.53 26.59
N SER A 1019 -36.78 -11.61 26.80
CA SER A 1019 -36.93 -10.17 26.88
C SER A 1019 -37.50 -9.55 25.59
N ALA A 1020 -36.85 -9.76 24.44
CA ALA A 1020 -37.23 -9.11 23.19
C ALA A 1020 -38.40 -9.78 22.45
N THR A 1021 -38.86 -10.95 22.88
CA THR A 1021 -40.03 -11.68 22.37
C THR A 1021 -41.11 -11.85 23.44
N ALA A 1022 -40.94 -11.27 24.62
CA ALA A 1022 -41.95 -11.26 25.68
C ALA A 1022 -43.20 -10.48 25.26
N ALA A 1023 -44.36 -11.00 25.68
CA ALA A 1023 -45.60 -10.24 25.63
C ALA A 1023 -45.53 -9.04 26.59
N PRO A 1024 -46.14 -7.90 26.23
CA PRO A 1024 -46.19 -6.75 27.14
C PRO A 1024 -46.96 -7.12 28.42
N VAL A 1025 -46.37 -6.84 29.58
CA VAL A 1025 -47.00 -7.01 30.90
C VAL A 1025 -47.21 -5.63 31.53
N ASP A 1026 -48.41 -5.37 32.04
CA ASP A 1026 -48.88 -4.14 32.73
C ASP A 1026 -47.85 -2.99 32.87
N GLY A 1027 -47.77 -2.14 31.84
CA GLY A 1027 -46.98 -0.89 31.86
C GLY A 1027 -45.56 -0.99 31.30
N GLU A 1028 -45.14 -2.16 30.81
CA GLU A 1028 -43.86 -2.37 30.11
C GLU A 1028 -44.04 -2.32 28.58
N GLU A 1029 -42.97 -1.93 27.87
CA GLU A 1029 -42.93 -1.90 26.40
C GLU A 1029 -42.87 -3.33 25.84
N GLU A 1030 -43.54 -3.56 24.70
CA GLU A 1030 -43.48 -4.83 23.96
C GLU A 1030 -42.04 -5.10 23.50
N GLY A 1031 -41.56 -6.34 23.65
CA GLY A 1031 -40.24 -6.72 23.14
C GLY A 1031 -40.14 -6.51 21.62
N THR A 1032 -39.00 -6.02 21.14
CA THR A 1032 -38.74 -5.64 19.74
C THR A 1032 -39.18 -6.70 18.71
N TYR A 1033 -39.11 -7.97 19.08
CA TYR A 1033 -39.41 -9.13 18.26
C TYR A 1033 -40.63 -9.94 18.72
N TYR A 1034 -41.49 -9.42 19.60
CA TYR A 1034 -42.67 -10.14 20.11
C TYR A 1034 -43.52 -10.78 19.00
N ARG A 1035 -43.81 -10.04 17.92
CA ARG A 1035 -44.57 -10.55 16.76
C ARG A 1035 -43.83 -11.60 15.93
N TYR A 1036 -42.54 -11.75 16.19
CA TYR A 1036 -41.62 -12.69 15.58
C TYR A 1036 -41.22 -13.83 16.53
N ALA A 1037 -41.82 -13.97 17.70
CA ALA A 1037 -41.43 -15.00 18.68
C ALA A 1037 -41.35 -16.41 18.07
N ASP A 1038 -42.31 -16.78 17.21
CA ASP A 1038 -42.32 -18.07 16.53
C ASP A 1038 -41.20 -18.20 15.48
N MET A 1039 -40.68 -17.10 14.94
CA MET A 1039 -39.53 -17.06 14.01
C MET A 1039 -38.21 -17.51 14.67
N PHE A 1040 -38.12 -17.44 15.99
CA PHE A 1040 -36.95 -17.86 16.77
C PHE A 1040 -37.07 -19.30 17.30
N LYS A 1041 -38.19 -19.99 17.06
CA LYS A 1041 -38.36 -21.42 17.34
C LYS A 1041 -38.02 -22.26 16.10
N PRO A 1042 -37.18 -23.31 16.18
CA PRO A 1042 -36.95 -24.23 15.07
C PRO A 1042 -38.26 -24.91 14.58
N ILE A 1043 -38.43 -25.14 13.27
CA ILE A 1043 -39.62 -25.87 12.71
C ILE A 1043 -39.79 -27.26 13.29
N ILE A 1044 -38.67 -27.90 13.61
CA ILE A 1044 -38.49 -29.35 13.47
C ILE A 1044 -39.37 -30.15 14.44
N LEU A 1045 -39.89 -29.54 15.50
CA LEU A 1045 -40.56 -30.26 16.59
C LEU A 1045 -41.84 -29.57 17.12
N GLN A 1046 -42.66 -28.94 16.26
CA GLN A 1046 -44.04 -28.63 16.69
C GLN A 1046 -44.82 -29.92 16.91
N GLU A 1047 -45.30 -30.17 18.14
CA GLU A 1047 -46.16 -31.32 18.47
C GLU A 1047 -47.39 -31.39 17.55
N GLY A 1048 -47.60 -32.54 16.91
CA GLY A 1048 -48.72 -32.78 15.99
C GLY A 1048 -48.44 -32.48 14.50
N SER A 1049 -47.21 -32.13 14.15
CA SER A 1049 -46.78 -31.83 12.77
C SER A 1049 -46.59 -33.03 11.82
N GLY A 1050 -46.59 -34.26 12.34
CA GLY A 1050 -46.52 -35.48 11.51
C GLY A 1050 -45.13 -35.85 10.94
N TYR A 1051 -44.05 -35.21 11.41
CA TYR A 1051 -42.68 -35.46 10.95
C TYR A 1051 -42.10 -36.80 11.45
N LYS A 1052 -41.21 -37.43 10.65
CA LYS A 1052 -40.29 -38.48 11.13
C LYS A 1052 -38.87 -37.91 11.27
N ASP A 1053 -38.19 -38.36 12.31
CA ASP A 1053 -36.88 -37.92 12.79
C ASP A 1053 -35.71 -37.91 11.79
N THR A 1054 -35.81 -38.63 10.67
CA THR A 1054 -34.68 -38.95 9.78
C THR A 1054 -34.49 -38.02 8.59
N TRP A 1055 -35.33 -37.00 8.40
CA TRP A 1055 -35.49 -36.34 7.08
C TRP A 1055 -35.11 -34.86 6.99
N LEU A 1056 -34.55 -34.29 8.07
CA LEU A 1056 -34.29 -32.86 8.23
C LEU A 1056 -32.81 -32.47 8.26
N GLN A 1057 -31.93 -33.42 7.92
CA GLN A 1057 -30.49 -33.28 8.09
C GLN A 1057 -29.90 -32.34 7.03
N PRO A 1058 -29.02 -31.40 7.37
CA PRO A 1058 -28.00 -30.87 6.46
C PRO A 1058 -26.72 -31.71 6.63
N PHE A 1059 -26.31 -32.48 5.62
CA PHE A 1059 -24.99 -33.13 5.62
C PHE A 1059 -24.30 -32.92 4.28
N PHE A 1060 -22.97 -32.78 4.30
CA PHE A 1060 -22.21 -32.57 3.08
C PHE A 1060 -21.92 -33.89 2.40
N ASN A 1061 -22.36 -34.00 1.14
CA ASN A 1061 -22.06 -35.15 0.31
C ASN A 1061 -20.82 -34.85 -0.54
N ASN A 1062 -19.67 -35.39 -0.14
CA ASN A 1062 -18.37 -35.21 -0.81
C ASN A 1062 -18.39 -35.50 -2.34
N GLU A 1063 -19.31 -36.34 -2.83
CA GLU A 1063 -19.40 -36.70 -4.26
C GLU A 1063 -20.44 -35.90 -5.06
N LEU A 1064 -21.53 -35.47 -4.42
CA LEU A 1064 -22.68 -34.85 -5.09
C LEU A 1064 -22.73 -33.34 -4.94
N ASP A 1065 -22.29 -32.78 -3.81
CA ASP A 1065 -22.32 -31.33 -3.57
C ASP A 1065 -21.49 -30.54 -4.60
N PRO A 1066 -20.28 -30.99 -5.03
CA PRO A 1066 -19.55 -30.31 -6.10
C PRO A 1066 -20.32 -30.26 -7.43
N LYS A 1067 -21.13 -31.29 -7.72
CA LYS A 1067 -21.94 -31.37 -8.95
C LYS A 1067 -23.18 -30.48 -8.86
N LEU A 1068 -23.79 -30.38 -7.69
CA LEU A 1068 -24.88 -29.45 -7.39
C LEU A 1068 -24.41 -28.00 -7.60
N ILE A 1069 -23.24 -27.65 -7.05
CA ILE A 1069 -22.65 -26.31 -7.21
C ILE A 1069 -22.35 -25.99 -8.68
N ASP A 1070 -21.83 -26.95 -9.46
CA ASP A 1070 -21.59 -26.76 -10.90
C ASP A 1070 -22.89 -26.55 -11.69
N ALA A 1071 -23.94 -27.32 -11.38
CA ALA A 1071 -25.27 -27.16 -11.96
C ALA A 1071 -25.89 -25.80 -11.60
N TYR A 1072 -25.77 -25.37 -10.35
CA TYR A 1072 -26.20 -24.06 -9.89
C TYR A 1072 -25.48 -22.90 -10.60
N ASN A 1073 -24.15 -22.98 -10.71
CA ASN A 1073 -23.35 -21.96 -11.40
C ASN A 1073 -23.74 -21.84 -12.88
N THR A 1074 -24.11 -22.96 -13.50
CA THR A 1074 -24.64 -22.98 -14.87
C THR A 1074 -26.00 -22.27 -14.97
N LEU A 1075 -26.93 -22.54 -14.03
CA LEU A 1075 -28.22 -21.83 -13.94
C LEU A 1075 -28.03 -20.33 -13.73
N ARG A 1076 -27.15 -19.95 -12.79
CA ARG A 1076 -26.84 -18.55 -12.46
C ARG A 1076 -26.23 -17.80 -13.65
N ALA A 1077 -25.30 -18.43 -14.36
CA ALA A 1077 -24.66 -17.85 -15.55
C ALA A 1077 -25.65 -17.60 -16.71
N GLY A 1078 -26.77 -18.35 -16.77
CA GLY A 1078 -27.83 -18.13 -17.75
C GLY A 1078 -28.79 -16.98 -17.41
N LYS A 1079 -28.72 -16.43 -16.20
CA LYS A 1079 -29.63 -15.40 -15.66
C LYS A 1079 -29.03 -13.98 -15.66
N ASN A 1080 -27.70 -13.89 -15.50
CA ASN A 1080 -26.92 -12.66 -15.71
C ASN A 1080 -26.79 -12.33 -17.20
#